data_AF-A0A9P6VDR0-F1
#
_entry.id   AF-A0A9P6VDR0-F1
#
_cell.length_a   1.000
_cell.length_b   1.000
_cell.length_c   1.000
_cell.angle_alpha   90.00
_cell.angle_beta   90.00
_cell.angle_gamma   90.00
#
_symmetry.space_group_name_H-M   'P 1'
#
loop_
_entity.id
_entity.type
_entity.pdbx_description
1 polymer ?
#
loop_
_entity_poly.entity_id
_entity_poly.type
_entity_poly.pdbx_seq_one_letter_code
_entity_poly.pdbx_strand_id
1 'polypeptide(L)'
;MEALFFGCRYFPNILQTSQASKTDSKVSTRDKSEDHTKRTHPELEHASKGLNETETEDLKAIKQLYYQLHSLEQSPRVLPQARGLLLSLLKETSAKAQALPDHDSILSVHSFSRQELEDFQRRRDTNIGKEWEQYNFRRKEGGPRELFRDREEAIWWLKQISPVKYVDGAWLGHVGKVTTPFALQKTMKGAWQILFEELGDGDLEKNHVHLYHKLLGIIAPGFPTAEELDFGHSRHQLDDLGVWKSAIAQLLVSLFPSEFLPEILGFNLHFEAISMDTLKAGMELKEVGIDPYYFILHISIDNAHSGHSAIAIEIVCEYMDHIRKYKGEAASQRAWQKIQAGYLLSSGLPGTTVCPSKRRLLNNSTVSLSPTETEVMKIFMAKAQVVHGIHCSSRVRIGSRSVADWLDPVALESKDWQMDLLNALSSSKYWICRGDSSRSRFMQELQWNGRMFGSFTQDEYDALKNWVDHLPNVCGVLEGLDTVQATDYSDEDILSGNPTFQTLPSGKIFEITSLEYSATTVFSVESLPAMDLSNRPIVESFLPLWFSHPCLLRGFISVPFKTKTNFACTIIKILRAQGGFDIEQECVAGMGEVRRPNSLGLAGIGMNMMVQQGVSLDELIRQLAGRSRVEDDDCGHQFLLPERSGPEMSSISFSLRIDELATNLTTLVKEITSREDDSARKKLLDIVKEQAMILESPVEFIWRIAMEPHQHASLRTAIEMKLTDLVVSGPSPVTADSLAKSTGGDKLLIVRIMRPLTCMKVFDEVGFETYTWTPISKFLTMPSSAGCYKFMFDQLAKACVHIPTFLSQTSYANPSGTNGNFQSAFSTTLQFFPWLIEHPDQMVHFNDFIAVKPVSRVEWYDFVPIQKLLLQDFIEGTALLVDIGGNRGLNLEGFKQAFPQIKAGSLILQDLPNVIDDIKELDEGIVRMKHDFFTAQPVIGKSHIFPLYPHSSIFVRFSLRSPLLTNFKGARAYYLRYILHDHSDAVCRTILSHIVTAMRGQGSTVATPRSYSKLLIFEYVLPDVGAALFPTLLDITMLALLNGMERTEMQWKELLESVGLEAVKFWYNGGDRNHEALIEARLSETQ
;
A
#
# COMPACT_ATOMS: atom_id res chain seq x y z
N MET A 1 -41.94 11.19 -26.54
CA MET A 1 -40.70 10.46 -26.21
C MET A 1 -40.28 10.66 -24.76
N GLU A 2 -40.12 11.88 -24.23
CA GLU A 2 -39.84 12.06 -22.78
C GLU A 2 -40.93 11.50 -21.83
N ALA A 3 -42.20 11.48 -22.25
CA ALA A 3 -43.29 10.86 -21.49
C ALA A 3 -43.27 9.31 -21.47
N LEU A 4 -42.45 8.67 -22.31
CA LEU A 4 -42.28 7.20 -22.32
C LEU A 4 -41.19 6.75 -21.33
N PHE A 5 -40.31 7.66 -20.90
CA PHE A 5 -39.22 7.38 -19.95
C PHE A 5 -39.46 7.99 -18.56
N PHE A 6 -40.26 9.05 -18.47
CA PHE A 6 -40.69 9.63 -17.20
C PHE A 6 -42.21 9.63 -17.09
N GLY A 7 -42.74 8.65 -16.36
CA GLY A 7 -44.11 8.70 -15.85
C GLY A 7 -44.25 9.73 -14.74
N CYS A 8 -44.20 11.03 -15.09
CA CYS A 8 -44.79 12.17 -14.38
C CYS A 8 -44.28 13.50 -14.98
N ARG A 9 -45.17 14.32 -15.57
CA ARG A 9 -44.89 15.73 -15.87
C ARG A 9 -45.90 16.62 -15.13
N TYR A 10 -45.37 17.50 -14.27
CA TYR A 10 -45.83 18.89 -14.09
C TYR A 10 -44.63 19.73 -13.64
N PHE A 11 -44.01 20.48 -14.55
CA PHE A 11 -43.12 21.60 -14.24
C PHE A 11 -43.28 22.67 -15.33
N PRO A 12 -43.64 23.93 -15.01
CA PRO A 12 -43.52 25.04 -15.95
C PRO A 12 -42.15 25.72 -15.85
N ASN A 13 -41.68 26.16 -17.03
CA ASN A 13 -40.51 26.98 -17.30
C ASN A 13 -40.31 28.16 -16.36
N ILE A 14 -39.08 28.40 -15.91
CA ILE A 14 -38.46 29.74 -15.90
C ILE A 14 -36.96 29.59 -16.21
N LEU A 15 -36.60 29.85 -17.47
CA LEU A 15 -35.27 30.34 -17.86
C LEU A 15 -35.40 31.85 -18.03
N GLN A 16 -34.63 32.63 -17.28
CA GLN A 16 -34.23 33.97 -17.74
C GLN A 16 -32.86 34.37 -17.20
N THR A 17 -32.07 34.84 -18.16
CA THR A 17 -30.71 35.36 -18.18
C THR A 17 -30.50 36.70 -17.46
N SER A 18 -29.31 36.94 -16.90
CA SER A 18 -28.49 38.17 -17.07
C SER A 18 -27.14 37.96 -16.37
N GLN A 19 -25.99 37.95 -17.06
CA GLN A 19 -25.16 39.05 -17.58
C GLN A 19 -24.68 40.12 -16.56
N ALA A 20 -23.35 40.18 -16.45
CA ALA A 20 -22.47 41.34 -16.19
C ALA A 20 -22.43 41.95 -14.77
N SER A 21 -21.24 42.00 -14.16
CA SER A 21 -20.24 43.06 -14.43
C SER A 21 -19.03 42.96 -13.49
N LYS A 22 -17.87 43.30 -14.06
CA LYS A 22 -16.63 43.59 -13.35
C LYS A 22 -16.78 44.86 -12.52
N THR A 23 -16.18 44.92 -11.34
CA THR A 23 -15.49 46.14 -10.86
C THR A 23 -14.35 45.78 -9.90
N ASP A 24 -13.22 46.44 -10.16
CA ASP A 24 -12.00 46.48 -9.35
C ASP A 24 -12.26 47.03 -7.93
N SER A 25 -11.46 46.61 -6.95
CA SER A 25 -10.43 47.50 -6.37
C SER A 25 -9.72 46.91 -5.13
N LYS A 26 -8.39 46.96 -5.22
CA LYS A 26 -7.41 47.36 -4.20
C LYS A 26 -7.43 46.67 -2.83
N VAL A 27 -6.53 45.69 -2.73
CA VAL A 27 -5.88 45.28 -1.48
C VAL A 27 -4.98 46.42 -0.98
N SER A 28 -5.25 46.88 0.24
CA SER A 28 -4.40 47.80 1.00
C SER A 28 -3.80 47.05 2.19
N THR A 29 -2.49 46.96 2.21
CA THR A 29 -1.62 46.54 3.32
C THR A 29 -1.89 47.31 4.61
N ARG A 30 -1.89 46.62 5.76
CA ARG A 30 -1.25 47.09 7.01
C ARG A 30 -1.18 45.99 8.07
N ASP A 31 0.06 45.70 8.46
CA ASP A 31 0.47 45.05 9.71
C ASP A 31 -0.17 45.66 10.96
N LYS A 32 -0.43 44.80 11.97
CA LYS A 32 0.07 44.97 13.36
C LYS A 32 -0.29 43.78 14.28
N SER A 33 0.78 43.10 14.71
CA SER A 33 1.12 42.59 16.04
C SER A 33 0.07 42.45 17.17
N GLU A 34 0.12 41.26 17.78
CA GLU A 34 0.13 40.92 19.22
C GLU A 34 -1.11 41.09 20.12
N ASP A 35 -1.66 39.92 20.46
CA ASP A 35 -1.72 39.31 21.82
C ASP A 35 -2.91 39.54 22.77
N HIS A 36 -3.27 38.41 23.40
CA HIS A 36 -4.08 38.15 24.59
C HIS A 36 -5.58 38.52 24.57
N THR A 37 -6.43 37.48 24.57
CA THR A 37 -7.24 37.13 25.78
C THR A 37 -8.04 35.83 25.58
N LYS A 38 -7.76 34.86 26.46
CA LYS A 38 -8.62 33.71 26.75
C LYS A 38 -9.98 34.22 27.26
N ARG A 39 -11.08 33.81 26.62
CA ARG A 39 -12.40 33.68 27.28
C ARG A 39 -13.13 32.45 26.76
N THR A 40 -13.12 31.44 27.62
CA THR A 40 -13.98 30.27 27.66
C THR A 40 -15.45 30.65 27.76
N HIS A 41 -16.30 30.03 26.94
CA HIS A 41 -17.74 29.89 27.15
C HIS A 41 -18.22 28.58 26.50
N PRO A 42 -19.29 27.97 27.04
CA PRO A 42 -19.27 26.58 27.50
C PRO A 42 -19.90 25.60 26.53
N GLU A 43 -19.43 24.36 26.63
CA GLU A 43 -19.92 23.16 25.96
C GLU A 43 -21.41 22.93 26.25
N LEU A 44 -22.21 22.87 25.18
CA LEU A 44 -23.54 22.27 25.20
C LEU A 44 -23.35 20.76 25.02
N GLU A 45 -23.19 20.04 26.12
CA GLU A 45 -23.36 18.59 26.17
C GLU A 45 -24.82 18.24 25.84
N HIS A 46 -25.09 17.89 24.59
CA HIS A 46 -26.28 17.14 24.26
C HIS A 46 -26.02 15.65 24.50
N ALA A 47 -26.63 15.14 25.57
CA ALA A 47 -26.62 13.76 26.00
C ALA A 47 -26.87 12.77 24.83
N SER A 48 -25.84 12.06 24.42
CA SER A 48 -25.92 10.90 23.54
C SER A 48 -26.58 9.75 24.30
N LYS A 49 -27.71 9.25 23.77
CA LYS A 49 -28.31 7.97 24.18
C LYS A 49 -27.26 6.87 24.03
N GLY A 50 -26.90 6.20 25.13
CA GLY A 50 -25.92 5.12 25.14
C GLY A 50 -26.37 3.93 24.30
N LEU A 51 -25.55 3.54 23.33
CA LEU A 51 -25.61 2.22 22.69
C LEU A 51 -25.25 1.16 23.74
N ASN A 52 -25.87 -0.03 23.63
CA ASN A 52 -25.57 -1.17 24.48
C ASN A 52 -24.09 -1.60 24.29
N GLU A 53 -23.39 -2.03 25.35
CA GLU A 53 -21.95 -2.39 25.27
C GLU A 53 -21.66 -3.44 24.17
N THR A 54 -22.57 -4.39 23.95
CA THR A 54 -22.44 -5.42 22.89
C THR A 54 -22.61 -4.84 21.49
N GLU A 55 -23.57 -3.93 21.27
CA GLU A 55 -23.75 -3.28 19.96
C GLU A 55 -22.59 -2.34 19.63
N THR A 56 -21.97 -1.76 20.67
CA THR A 56 -20.80 -0.89 20.54
C THR A 56 -19.56 -1.69 20.11
N GLU A 57 -19.35 -2.89 20.67
CA GLU A 57 -18.27 -3.79 20.25
C GLU A 57 -18.53 -4.40 18.86
N ASP A 58 -19.76 -4.83 18.55
CA ASP A 58 -20.15 -5.32 17.23
C ASP A 58 -19.89 -4.29 16.12
N LEU A 59 -20.29 -3.04 16.36
CA LEU A 59 -20.08 -1.93 15.44
C LEU A 59 -18.59 -1.64 15.23
N LYS A 60 -17.78 -1.70 16.29
CA LYS A 60 -16.33 -1.50 16.22
C LYS A 60 -15.66 -2.63 15.42
N ALA A 61 -16.04 -3.87 15.64
CA ALA A 61 -15.53 -5.03 14.91
C ALA A 61 -15.85 -4.96 13.42
N ILE A 62 -17.09 -4.60 13.07
CA ILE A 62 -17.51 -4.42 11.67
C ILE A 62 -16.75 -3.26 10.99
N LYS A 63 -16.60 -2.12 11.67
CA LYS A 63 -15.84 -0.98 11.13
C LYS A 63 -14.37 -1.34 10.86
N GLN A 64 -13.77 -2.13 11.75
CA GLN A 64 -12.40 -2.64 11.56
C GLN A 64 -12.32 -3.59 10.37
N LEU A 65 -13.25 -4.55 10.26
CA LEU A 65 -13.30 -5.49 9.15
C LEU A 65 -13.53 -4.77 7.81
N TYR A 66 -14.39 -3.74 7.78
CA TYR A 66 -14.63 -2.91 6.59
C TYR A 66 -13.33 -2.29 6.07
N TYR A 67 -12.52 -1.71 6.96
CA TYR A 67 -11.20 -1.17 6.60
C TYR A 67 -10.25 -2.28 6.10
N GLN A 68 -10.22 -3.43 6.78
CA GLN A 68 -9.36 -4.55 6.38
C GLN A 68 -9.73 -5.12 5.01
N LEU A 69 -11.02 -5.19 4.67
CA LEU A 69 -11.50 -5.67 3.37
C LEU A 69 -11.18 -4.70 2.23
N HIS A 70 -11.05 -3.39 2.50
CA HIS A 70 -10.56 -2.43 1.50
C HIS A 70 -9.08 -2.63 1.18
N SER A 71 -8.31 -3.26 2.07
CA SER A 71 -6.88 -3.54 1.94
C SER A 71 -6.58 -5.01 2.21
N LEU A 72 -7.35 -5.89 1.55
CA LEU A 72 -7.30 -7.34 1.76
C LEU A 72 -5.90 -7.92 1.52
N GLU A 73 -5.14 -7.32 0.61
CA GLU A 73 -3.74 -7.62 0.32
C GLU A 73 -2.81 -7.45 1.54
N GLN A 74 -3.15 -6.55 2.46
CA GLN A 74 -2.40 -6.32 3.71
C GLN A 74 -2.93 -7.15 4.87
N SER A 75 -4.10 -7.78 4.72
CA SER A 75 -4.81 -8.49 5.80
C SER A 75 -5.44 -9.82 5.33
N PRO A 76 -4.72 -10.73 4.63
CA PRO A 76 -5.32 -11.95 4.07
C PRO A 76 -5.90 -12.90 5.14
N ARG A 77 -5.44 -12.78 6.39
CA ARG A 77 -5.90 -13.58 7.53
C ARG A 77 -7.37 -13.32 7.92
N VAL A 78 -8.00 -12.26 7.41
CA VAL A 78 -9.42 -11.97 7.68
C VAL A 78 -10.37 -12.83 6.84
N LEU A 79 -9.89 -13.57 5.83
CA LEU A 79 -10.74 -14.35 4.92
C LEU A 79 -11.62 -15.41 5.63
N PRO A 80 -11.13 -16.23 6.58
CA PRO A 80 -11.98 -17.17 7.31
C PRO A 80 -13.07 -16.46 8.13
N GLN A 81 -12.70 -15.35 8.79
CA GLN A 81 -13.63 -14.50 9.55
C GLN A 81 -14.70 -13.88 8.64
N ALA A 82 -14.29 -13.38 7.48
CA ALA A 82 -15.15 -12.82 6.44
C ALA A 82 -16.17 -13.86 5.92
N ARG A 83 -15.71 -15.09 5.66
CA ARG A 83 -16.58 -16.21 5.25
C ARG A 83 -17.59 -16.58 6.33
N GLY A 84 -17.16 -16.67 7.59
CA GLY A 84 -18.04 -16.96 8.73
C GLY A 84 -19.13 -15.90 8.89
N LEU A 85 -18.77 -14.62 8.78
CA LEU A 85 -19.72 -13.51 8.86
C LEU A 85 -20.72 -13.53 7.70
N LEU A 86 -20.29 -13.80 6.46
CA LEU A 86 -21.19 -13.93 5.31
C LEU A 86 -22.25 -15.01 5.53
N LEU A 87 -21.86 -16.19 6.01
CA LEU A 87 -22.77 -17.29 6.33
C LEU A 87 -23.75 -16.90 7.44
N SER A 88 -23.27 -16.21 8.47
CA SER A 88 -24.11 -15.70 9.56
C SER A 88 -25.17 -14.71 9.04
N LEU A 89 -24.78 -13.75 8.20
CA LEU A 89 -25.69 -12.78 7.61
C LEU A 89 -26.73 -13.46 6.69
N LEU A 90 -26.32 -14.39 5.83
CA LEU A 90 -27.23 -15.17 4.98
C LEU A 90 -28.28 -15.93 5.81
N LYS A 91 -27.86 -16.52 6.94
CA LYS A 91 -28.75 -17.23 7.87
C LYS A 91 -29.70 -16.26 8.56
N GLU A 92 -29.18 -15.13 9.06
CA GLU A 92 -29.95 -14.09 9.75
C GLU A 92 -31.07 -13.54 8.85
N THR A 93 -30.75 -13.14 7.62
CA THR A 93 -31.72 -12.54 6.70
C THR A 93 -32.73 -13.56 6.19
N SER A 94 -32.30 -14.80 5.92
CA SER A 94 -33.19 -15.88 5.51
C SER A 94 -34.20 -16.24 6.61
N ALA A 95 -33.75 -16.34 7.86
CA ALA A 95 -34.63 -16.63 9.00
C ALA A 95 -35.65 -15.51 9.24
N LYS A 96 -35.23 -14.25 9.11
CA LYS A 96 -36.13 -13.08 9.19
C LYS A 96 -37.19 -13.12 8.09
N ALA A 97 -36.81 -13.45 6.86
CA ALA A 97 -37.74 -13.52 5.74
C ALA A 97 -38.77 -14.65 5.88
N GLN A 98 -38.36 -15.80 6.42
CA GLN A 98 -39.27 -16.94 6.69
C GLN A 98 -40.30 -16.64 7.79
N ALA A 99 -40.02 -15.65 8.65
CA ALA A 99 -40.98 -15.20 9.67
C ALA A 99 -42.04 -14.23 9.13
N LEU A 100 -41.86 -13.70 7.91
CA LEU A 100 -42.79 -12.78 7.25
C LEU A 100 -43.74 -13.56 6.31
N PRO A 101 -44.95 -13.04 6.01
CA PRO A 101 -45.88 -13.69 5.10
C PRO A 101 -45.30 -13.91 3.69
N ASP A 102 -45.53 -15.09 3.11
CA ASP A 102 -44.91 -15.53 1.83
C ASP A 102 -45.16 -14.57 0.64
N HIS A 103 -46.31 -13.89 0.60
CA HIS A 103 -46.79 -13.17 -0.60
C HIS A 103 -45.96 -11.96 -1.02
N ASP A 104 -45.17 -11.38 -0.10
CA ASP A 104 -44.38 -10.16 -0.33
C ASP A 104 -42.87 -10.43 -0.49
N SER A 105 -42.48 -11.70 -0.56
CA SER A 105 -41.06 -12.14 -0.61
C SER A 105 -40.73 -12.89 -1.89
N ILE A 106 -39.44 -12.91 -2.26
CA ILE A 106 -38.91 -13.77 -3.33
C ILE A 106 -39.18 -15.26 -3.05
N LEU A 107 -39.42 -15.62 -1.78
CA LEU A 107 -39.82 -16.96 -1.34
C LEU A 107 -41.18 -17.40 -1.90
N SER A 108 -42.04 -16.47 -2.36
CA SER A 108 -43.29 -16.79 -3.09
C SER A 108 -43.05 -17.52 -4.41
N VAL A 109 -41.86 -17.38 -5.00
CA VAL A 109 -41.47 -18.12 -6.21
C VAL A 109 -40.84 -19.44 -5.78
N HIS A 110 -41.67 -20.45 -5.53
CA HIS A 110 -41.21 -21.73 -4.95
C HIS A 110 -40.27 -22.52 -5.88
N SER A 111 -40.52 -22.48 -7.18
CA SER A 111 -39.69 -23.12 -8.21
C SER A 111 -39.29 -22.10 -9.26
N PHE A 112 -38.09 -22.22 -9.81
CA PHE A 112 -37.65 -21.30 -10.85
C PHE A 112 -38.36 -21.52 -12.18
N SER A 113 -39.02 -20.47 -12.65
CA SER A 113 -39.31 -20.23 -14.06
C SER A 113 -39.06 -18.75 -14.40
N ARG A 114 -38.63 -18.48 -15.65
CA ARG A 114 -38.44 -17.10 -16.14
C ARG A 114 -39.71 -16.26 -15.95
N GLN A 115 -40.86 -16.83 -16.28
CA GLN A 115 -42.16 -16.14 -16.19
C GLN A 115 -42.49 -15.73 -14.76
N GLU A 116 -42.34 -16.63 -13.77
CA GLU A 116 -42.65 -16.33 -12.37
C GLU A 116 -41.68 -15.31 -11.76
N LEU A 117 -40.39 -15.37 -12.14
CA LEU A 117 -39.40 -14.38 -11.71
C LEU A 117 -39.72 -12.99 -12.26
N GLU A 118 -40.04 -12.89 -13.56
CA GLU A 118 -40.44 -11.64 -14.17
C GLU A 118 -41.77 -11.11 -13.59
N ASP A 119 -42.74 -11.98 -13.31
CA ASP A 119 -44.00 -11.60 -12.65
C ASP A 119 -43.80 -11.12 -11.22
N PHE A 120 -42.85 -11.72 -10.48
CA PHE A 120 -42.44 -11.21 -9.18
C PHE A 120 -41.84 -9.81 -9.28
N GLN A 121 -40.89 -9.59 -10.20
CA GLN A 121 -40.27 -8.27 -10.38
C GLN A 121 -41.30 -7.21 -10.80
N ARG A 122 -42.16 -7.53 -11.77
CA ARG A 122 -43.24 -6.62 -12.23
C ARG A 122 -44.18 -6.21 -11.09
N ARG A 123 -44.54 -7.14 -10.20
CA ARG A 123 -45.38 -6.84 -9.02
C ARG A 123 -44.67 -5.87 -8.07
N ARG A 124 -43.39 -6.09 -7.80
CA ARG A 124 -42.56 -5.18 -6.97
C ARG A 124 -42.49 -3.79 -7.59
N ASP A 125 -42.13 -3.68 -8.87
CA ASP A 125 -42.01 -2.39 -9.56
C ASP A 125 -43.34 -1.63 -9.58
N THR A 126 -44.46 -2.36 -9.78
CA THR A 126 -45.81 -1.78 -9.72
C THR A 126 -46.14 -1.24 -8.32
N ASN A 127 -45.74 -1.95 -7.26
CA ASN A 127 -45.98 -1.50 -5.89
C ASN A 127 -45.15 -0.24 -5.56
N ILE A 128 -43.86 -0.22 -5.93
CA ILE A 128 -43.00 0.97 -5.80
C ILE A 128 -43.58 2.14 -6.60
N GLY A 129 -44.07 1.91 -7.82
CA GLY A 129 -44.75 2.92 -8.63
C GLY A 129 -45.98 3.52 -7.95
N LYS A 130 -46.83 2.68 -7.34
CA LYS A 130 -48.00 3.15 -6.57
C LYS A 130 -47.60 3.95 -5.34
N GLU A 131 -46.59 3.49 -4.59
CA GLU A 131 -46.07 4.22 -3.44
C GLU A 131 -45.50 5.58 -3.83
N TRP A 132 -44.81 5.65 -4.97
CA TRP A 132 -44.30 6.89 -5.55
C TRP A 132 -45.42 7.84 -5.99
N GLU A 133 -46.48 7.34 -6.63
CA GLU A 133 -47.66 8.14 -6.97
C GLU A 133 -48.33 8.73 -5.71
N GLN A 134 -48.50 7.91 -4.67
CA GLN A 134 -49.05 8.37 -3.39
C GLN A 134 -48.15 9.41 -2.72
N TYR A 135 -46.83 9.20 -2.74
CA TYR A 135 -45.86 10.18 -2.27
C TYR A 135 -46.00 11.51 -3.02
N ASN A 136 -45.97 11.48 -4.36
CA ASN A 136 -46.12 12.67 -5.19
C ASN A 136 -47.44 13.41 -4.94
N PHE A 137 -48.52 12.67 -4.73
CA PHE A 137 -49.81 13.24 -4.36
C PHE A 137 -49.72 14.01 -3.03
N ARG A 138 -49.19 13.38 -1.97
CA ARG A 138 -48.98 14.04 -0.67
C ARG A 138 -48.08 15.28 -0.77
N ARG A 139 -47.03 15.22 -1.59
CA ARG A 139 -46.11 16.35 -1.82
C ARG A 139 -46.79 17.50 -2.55
N LYS A 140 -47.64 17.20 -3.55
CA LYS A 140 -48.41 18.20 -4.30
C LYS A 140 -49.45 18.92 -3.43
N GLU A 141 -50.00 18.24 -2.43
CA GLU A 141 -50.91 18.84 -1.43
C GLU A 141 -50.19 19.67 -0.35
N GLY A 142 -48.88 19.85 -0.45
CA GLY A 142 -48.08 20.63 0.50
C GLY A 142 -47.63 19.84 1.73
N GLY A 143 -47.70 18.49 1.70
CA GLY A 143 -47.10 17.63 2.73
C GLY A 143 -45.59 17.88 2.85
N PRO A 144 -44.94 17.57 3.99
CA PRO A 144 -43.51 17.80 4.20
C PRO A 144 -42.62 16.75 3.50
N ARG A 145 -41.31 17.00 3.42
CA ARG A 145 -40.32 16.02 2.96
C ARG A 145 -40.36 14.77 3.84
N GLU A 146 -40.14 13.59 3.27
CA GLU A 146 -40.25 12.30 3.95
C GLU A 146 -38.89 11.67 4.32
N LEU A 147 -37.79 11.95 3.61
CA LEU A 147 -36.46 11.45 3.97
C LEU A 147 -35.79 12.31 5.04
N PHE A 148 -35.68 13.61 4.79
CA PHE A 148 -35.01 14.55 5.70
C PHE A 148 -35.75 15.88 5.74
N ARG A 149 -35.70 16.54 6.89
CA ARG A 149 -36.42 17.79 7.12
C ARG A 149 -35.78 18.96 6.39
N ASP A 150 -34.46 19.09 6.45
CA ASP A 150 -33.71 20.25 6.01
C ASP A 150 -32.33 19.85 5.47
N ARG A 151 -31.55 20.85 5.06
CA ARG A 151 -30.23 20.65 4.44
C ARG A 151 -29.22 20.01 5.38
N GLU A 152 -29.25 20.35 6.67
CA GLU A 152 -28.32 19.80 7.66
C GLU A 152 -28.60 18.31 7.89
N GLU A 153 -29.88 17.95 8.02
CA GLU A 153 -30.28 16.56 8.16
C GLU A 153 -30.03 15.74 6.88
N ALA A 154 -30.13 16.36 5.70
CA ALA A 154 -29.73 15.74 4.44
C ALA A 154 -28.23 15.44 4.38
N ILE A 155 -27.36 16.37 4.81
CA ILE A 155 -25.92 16.15 4.91
C ILE A 155 -25.61 15.04 5.91
N TRP A 156 -26.28 15.05 7.07
CA TRP A 156 -26.16 13.99 8.06
C TRP A 156 -26.53 12.63 7.44
N TRP A 157 -27.66 12.52 6.75
CA TRP A 157 -28.11 11.29 6.10
C TRP A 157 -27.11 10.78 5.05
N LEU A 158 -26.59 11.67 4.19
CA LEU A 158 -25.55 11.33 3.21
C LEU A 158 -24.25 10.85 3.87
N LYS A 159 -23.84 11.45 5.00
CA LYS A 159 -22.71 10.93 5.77
C LYS A 159 -23.00 9.53 6.31
N GLN A 160 -24.18 9.30 6.87
CA GLN A 160 -24.55 8.00 7.46
C GLN A 160 -24.52 6.87 6.44
N ILE A 161 -25.07 7.07 5.24
CA ILE A 161 -25.14 6.02 4.21
C ILE A 161 -23.82 5.85 3.42
N SER A 162 -22.82 6.70 3.67
CA SER A 162 -21.55 6.66 2.93
C SER A 162 -20.81 5.32 2.94
N PRO A 163 -20.85 4.47 4.00
CA PRO A 163 -20.21 3.15 3.95
C PRO A 163 -20.79 2.26 2.83
N VAL A 164 -22.11 2.31 2.61
CA VAL A 164 -22.78 1.56 1.54
C VAL A 164 -22.42 2.14 0.18
N LYS A 165 -22.34 3.47 0.07
CA LYS A 165 -22.10 4.16 -1.21
C LYS A 165 -20.65 4.14 -1.67
N TYR A 166 -19.70 3.94 -0.77
CA TYR A 166 -18.28 3.79 -1.13
C TYR A 166 -17.91 2.39 -1.62
N VAL A 167 -18.80 1.40 -1.48
CA VAL A 167 -18.59 0.01 -1.95
C VAL A 167 -19.51 -0.37 -3.11
N ASP A 168 -20.05 0.62 -3.81
CA ASP A 168 -20.97 0.41 -4.93
C ASP A 168 -20.33 -0.39 -6.07
N GLY A 169 -20.93 -1.51 -6.45
CA GLY A 169 -20.39 -2.52 -7.37
C GLY A 169 -19.59 -3.66 -6.70
N ALA A 170 -19.26 -3.60 -5.40
CA ALA A 170 -18.37 -4.58 -4.76
C ALA A 170 -18.92 -6.02 -4.74
N TRP A 171 -20.25 -6.19 -4.78
CA TRP A 171 -20.89 -7.51 -4.82
C TRP A 171 -20.62 -8.27 -6.12
N LEU A 172 -20.06 -7.63 -7.14
CA LEU A 172 -19.58 -8.28 -8.37
C LEU A 172 -18.06 -8.25 -8.51
N GLY A 173 -17.33 -7.57 -7.62
CA GLY A 173 -15.90 -7.25 -7.78
C GLY A 173 -14.97 -8.45 -7.98
N HIS A 174 -15.40 -9.65 -7.60
CA HIS A 174 -14.63 -10.89 -7.71
C HIS A 174 -15.25 -11.93 -8.65
N VAL A 175 -16.30 -11.61 -9.42
CA VAL A 175 -16.87 -12.54 -10.41
C VAL A 175 -16.00 -12.64 -11.67
N GLY A 176 -16.14 -13.72 -12.43
CA GLY A 176 -15.43 -13.89 -13.69
C GLY A 176 -13.92 -14.07 -13.52
N LYS A 177 -13.46 -14.80 -12.50
CA LYS A 177 -12.05 -15.22 -12.36
C LYS A 177 -11.69 -16.27 -13.42
N VAL A 178 -10.40 -16.51 -13.67
CA VAL A 178 -9.96 -17.56 -14.62
C VAL A 178 -10.44 -18.96 -14.21
N THR A 179 -10.69 -19.16 -12.91
CA THR A 179 -11.25 -20.38 -12.34
C THR A 179 -12.77 -20.52 -12.54
N THR A 180 -13.46 -19.48 -13.00
CA THR A 180 -14.90 -19.56 -13.27
C THR A 180 -15.13 -20.49 -14.47
N PRO A 181 -16.07 -21.46 -14.36
CA PRO A 181 -16.37 -22.37 -15.46
C PRO A 181 -16.70 -21.61 -16.75
N PHE A 182 -16.01 -21.95 -17.84
CA PHE A 182 -16.17 -21.27 -19.12
C PHE A 182 -17.60 -21.28 -19.64
N ALA A 183 -18.36 -22.34 -19.35
CA ALA A 183 -19.77 -22.42 -19.73
C ALA A 183 -20.66 -21.34 -19.10
N LEU A 184 -20.16 -20.64 -18.07
CA LEU A 184 -20.82 -19.51 -17.42
C LEU A 184 -20.29 -18.15 -17.92
N GLN A 185 -19.43 -18.11 -18.95
CA GLN A 185 -18.85 -16.86 -19.45
C GLN A 185 -19.89 -15.84 -19.86
N LYS A 186 -21.01 -16.26 -20.47
CA LYS A 186 -22.11 -15.36 -20.86
C LYS A 186 -22.76 -14.71 -19.63
N THR A 187 -23.07 -15.53 -18.62
CA THR A 187 -23.54 -15.05 -17.30
C THR A 187 -22.56 -14.07 -16.67
N MET A 188 -21.25 -14.38 -16.71
CA MET A 188 -20.21 -13.52 -16.14
C MET A 188 -20.06 -12.22 -16.91
N LYS A 189 -20.24 -12.26 -18.24
CA LYS A 189 -20.21 -11.06 -19.07
C LYS A 189 -21.34 -10.10 -18.71
N GLY A 190 -22.55 -10.59 -18.46
CA GLY A 190 -23.66 -9.76 -17.99
C GLY A 190 -23.37 -9.13 -16.62
N ALA A 191 -22.84 -9.91 -15.67
CA ALA A 191 -22.43 -9.39 -14.36
C ALA A 191 -21.30 -8.34 -14.49
N TRP A 192 -20.32 -8.57 -15.36
CA TRP A 192 -19.26 -7.60 -15.63
C TRP A 192 -19.77 -6.34 -16.33
N GLN A 193 -20.81 -6.42 -17.17
CA GLN A 193 -21.38 -5.22 -17.77
C GLN A 193 -21.95 -4.29 -16.70
N ILE A 194 -22.69 -4.84 -15.74
CA ILE A 194 -23.18 -4.08 -14.57
C ILE A 194 -21.98 -3.50 -13.81
N LEU A 195 -21.01 -4.33 -13.40
CA LEU A 195 -19.83 -3.87 -12.68
C LEU A 195 -19.08 -2.76 -13.43
N PHE A 196 -18.87 -2.88 -14.74
CA PHE A 196 -18.16 -1.84 -15.48
C PHE A 196 -18.95 -0.54 -15.56
N GLU A 197 -20.27 -0.59 -15.75
CA GLU A 197 -21.11 0.62 -15.71
C GLU A 197 -21.07 1.29 -14.32
N GLU A 198 -21.13 0.51 -13.23
CA GLU A 198 -20.93 1.01 -11.84
C GLU A 198 -19.58 1.72 -11.67
N LEU A 199 -18.54 1.15 -12.27
CA LEU A 199 -17.18 1.70 -12.26
C LEU A 199 -16.96 2.78 -13.34
N GLY A 200 -18.01 3.22 -14.04
CA GLY A 200 -18.02 4.32 -15.01
C GLY A 200 -17.52 3.97 -16.40
N ASP A 201 -17.40 2.68 -16.74
CA ASP A 201 -16.83 2.18 -17.99
C ASP A 201 -15.41 2.72 -18.27
N GLY A 202 -14.67 3.09 -17.22
CA GLY A 202 -13.36 3.73 -17.34
C GLY A 202 -13.42 5.21 -17.75
N ASP A 203 -14.57 5.85 -17.56
CA ASP A 203 -14.73 7.30 -17.49
C ASP A 203 -14.95 7.72 -16.02
N LEU A 204 -14.05 8.55 -15.52
CA LEU A 204 -14.06 8.97 -14.12
C LEU A 204 -15.31 9.79 -13.76
N GLU A 205 -15.85 10.57 -14.71
CA GLU A 205 -17.06 11.37 -14.47
C GLU A 205 -18.34 10.50 -14.48
N LYS A 206 -18.25 9.25 -14.93
CA LYS A 206 -19.34 8.27 -14.86
C LYS A 206 -19.20 7.31 -13.67
N ASN A 207 -18.05 7.27 -13.00
CA ASN A 207 -17.80 6.33 -11.91
C ASN A 207 -18.66 6.67 -10.68
N HIS A 208 -19.46 5.71 -10.21
CA HIS A 208 -20.47 5.96 -9.17
C HIS A 208 -19.85 6.39 -7.83
N VAL A 209 -18.78 5.70 -7.42
CA VAL A 209 -18.06 6.03 -6.18
C VAL A 209 -17.38 7.39 -6.30
N HIS A 210 -16.84 7.75 -7.47
CA HIS A 210 -16.28 9.08 -7.71
C HIS A 210 -17.36 10.18 -7.62
N LEU A 211 -18.52 9.98 -8.24
CA LEU A 211 -19.65 10.91 -8.18
C LEU A 211 -20.12 11.14 -6.74
N TYR A 212 -20.27 10.07 -5.96
CA TYR A 212 -20.65 10.15 -4.56
C TYR A 212 -19.56 10.85 -3.71
N HIS A 213 -18.30 10.54 -3.95
CA HIS A 213 -17.17 11.16 -3.26
C HIS A 213 -17.07 12.67 -3.57
N LYS A 214 -17.31 13.08 -4.82
CA LYS A 214 -17.37 14.49 -5.24
C LYS A 214 -18.51 15.22 -4.54
N LEU A 215 -19.69 14.59 -4.44
CA LEU A 215 -20.82 15.11 -3.66
C LEU A 215 -20.44 15.34 -2.19
N LEU A 216 -19.86 14.34 -1.52
CA LEU A 216 -19.42 14.46 -0.13
C LEU A 216 -18.32 15.52 0.06
N GLY A 217 -17.37 15.62 -0.87
CA GLY A 217 -16.32 16.65 -0.83
C GLY A 217 -16.86 18.07 -0.86
N ILE A 218 -18.00 18.30 -1.53
CA ILE A 218 -18.68 19.60 -1.58
C ILE A 218 -19.46 19.89 -0.30
N ILE A 219 -20.23 18.91 0.21
CA ILE A 219 -21.18 19.15 1.31
C ILE A 219 -20.60 18.90 2.71
N ALA A 220 -19.53 18.10 2.80
CA ALA A 220 -18.82 17.77 4.04
C ALA A 220 -17.29 17.77 3.81
N PRO A 221 -16.66 18.93 3.55
CA PRO A 221 -15.23 19.01 3.32
C PRO A 221 -14.41 18.44 4.48
N GLY A 222 -13.40 17.61 4.17
CA GLY A 222 -12.52 16.99 5.16
C GLY A 222 -13.11 15.74 5.86
N PHE A 223 -14.28 15.26 5.44
CA PHE A 223 -14.80 13.96 5.86
C PHE A 223 -13.91 12.82 5.32
N PRO A 224 -13.51 11.84 6.14
CA PRO A 224 -12.58 10.78 5.74
C PRO A 224 -13.14 9.86 4.65
N THR A 225 -12.25 9.06 4.08
CA THR A 225 -12.56 8.14 2.98
C THR A 225 -12.54 6.68 3.42
N ALA A 226 -13.23 5.79 2.67
CA ALA A 226 -13.36 4.37 3.02
C ALA A 226 -12.03 3.62 3.22
N GLU A 227 -10.94 4.09 2.60
CA GLU A 227 -9.60 3.51 2.73
C GLU A 227 -8.87 3.95 4.01
N GLU A 228 -9.38 4.94 4.74
CA GLU A 228 -8.78 5.45 5.96
C GLU A 228 -9.41 4.77 7.17
N LEU A 229 -8.56 4.29 8.10
CA LEU A 229 -9.04 3.77 9.38
C LEU A 229 -9.89 4.81 10.15
N ASP A 230 -9.60 6.09 9.93
CA ASP A 230 -10.36 7.19 10.53
C ASP A 230 -11.83 7.26 10.08
N PHE A 231 -12.20 6.68 8.94
CA PHE A 231 -13.59 6.64 8.48
C PHE A 231 -14.54 5.96 9.47
N GLY A 232 -14.06 4.90 10.13
CA GLY A 232 -14.80 4.23 11.20
C GLY A 232 -14.75 4.95 12.56
N HIS A 233 -13.99 6.04 12.70
CA HIS A 233 -13.77 6.68 14.00
C HIS A 233 -15.07 7.28 14.58
N SER A 234 -15.29 7.10 15.89
CA SER A 234 -16.51 7.51 16.60
C SER A 234 -16.83 9.01 16.48
N ARG A 235 -15.81 9.85 16.29
CA ARG A 235 -15.93 11.31 16.04
C ARG A 235 -16.86 11.66 14.87
N HIS A 236 -16.98 10.76 13.88
CA HIS A 236 -17.81 10.97 12.70
C HIS A 236 -19.27 10.57 12.90
N GLN A 237 -19.58 9.91 14.02
CA GLN A 237 -20.92 9.51 14.44
C GLN A 237 -21.64 8.63 13.40
N LEU A 238 -20.89 7.78 12.69
CA LEU A 238 -21.42 6.79 11.75
C LEU A 238 -21.82 5.53 12.52
N ASP A 239 -22.90 5.60 13.29
CA ASP A 239 -23.20 4.61 14.33
C ASP A 239 -24.39 3.68 14.00
N ASP A 240 -24.92 3.75 12.78
CA ASP A 240 -25.98 2.86 12.33
C ASP A 240 -25.42 1.49 11.91
N LEU A 241 -25.55 0.51 12.81
CA LEU A 241 -25.09 -0.87 12.59
C LEU A 241 -25.72 -1.52 11.34
N GLY A 242 -26.96 -1.17 10.99
CA GLY A 242 -27.65 -1.72 9.82
C GLY A 242 -26.96 -1.31 8.51
N VAL A 243 -26.61 -0.03 8.40
CA VAL A 243 -25.86 0.51 7.25
C VAL A 243 -24.50 -0.18 7.12
N TRP A 244 -23.78 -0.36 8.24
CA TRP A 244 -22.49 -1.04 8.20
C TRP A 244 -22.60 -2.54 7.85
N LYS A 245 -23.61 -3.26 8.37
CA LYS A 245 -23.89 -4.64 7.95
C LYS A 245 -24.17 -4.73 6.44
N SER A 246 -24.94 -3.79 5.90
CA SER A 246 -25.24 -3.72 4.46
C SER A 246 -23.98 -3.47 3.62
N ALA A 247 -23.11 -2.56 4.04
CA ALA A 247 -21.84 -2.27 3.37
C ALA A 247 -20.87 -3.46 3.40
N ILE A 248 -20.76 -4.13 4.55
CA ILE A 248 -19.97 -5.37 4.69
C ILE A 248 -20.53 -6.48 3.79
N ALA A 249 -21.85 -6.68 3.75
CA ALA A 249 -22.45 -7.72 2.92
C ALA A 249 -22.08 -7.56 1.43
N GLN A 250 -22.03 -6.32 0.92
CA GLN A 250 -21.59 -6.03 -0.45
C GLN A 250 -20.12 -6.42 -0.69
N LEU A 251 -19.23 -6.09 0.24
CA LEU A 251 -17.82 -6.49 0.15
C LEU A 251 -17.63 -8.01 0.26
N LEU A 252 -18.45 -8.69 1.08
CA LEU A 252 -18.27 -10.09 1.42
C LEU A 252 -18.81 -11.06 0.36
N VAL A 253 -20.00 -10.79 -0.19
CA VAL A 253 -20.76 -11.77 -0.98
C VAL A 253 -19.97 -12.27 -2.20
N SER A 254 -19.11 -11.42 -2.77
CA SER A 254 -18.35 -11.74 -3.98
C SER A 254 -16.99 -12.38 -3.70
N LEU A 255 -16.44 -12.30 -2.47
CA LEU A 255 -15.07 -12.76 -2.14
C LEU A 255 -14.81 -14.23 -2.50
N PHE A 256 -15.85 -15.06 -2.41
CA PHE A 256 -15.79 -16.52 -2.59
C PHE A 256 -16.70 -16.97 -3.75
N PRO A 257 -16.42 -16.53 -4.99
CA PRO A 257 -17.36 -16.69 -6.10
C PRO A 257 -17.53 -18.15 -6.53
N SER A 258 -16.56 -19.03 -6.25
CA SER A 258 -16.68 -20.48 -6.51
C SER A 258 -17.73 -21.16 -5.63
N GLU A 259 -17.93 -20.68 -4.41
CA GLU A 259 -18.85 -21.26 -3.43
C GLU A 259 -20.24 -20.59 -3.45
N PHE A 260 -20.26 -19.26 -3.68
CA PHE A 260 -21.44 -18.42 -3.49
C PHE A 260 -21.96 -17.77 -4.77
N LEU A 261 -21.60 -18.28 -5.96
CA LEU A 261 -22.08 -17.71 -7.23
C LEU A 261 -23.61 -17.51 -7.29
N PRO A 262 -24.47 -18.48 -6.95
CA PRO A 262 -25.91 -18.25 -6.95
C PRO A 262 -26.34 -17.13 -5.99
N GLU A 263 -25.76 -17.07 -4.79
CA GLU A 263 -26.01 -16.03 -3.81
C GLU A 263 -25.58 -14.64 -4.32
N ILE A 264 -24.46 -14.53 -5.05
CA ILE A 264 -24.02 -13.30 -5.72
C ILE A 264 -25.06 -12.82 -6.74
N LEU A 265 -25.54 -13.74 -7.60
CA LEU A 265 -26.55 -13.41 -8.62
C LEU A 265 -27.88 -12.98 -7.97
N GLY A 266 -28.25 -13.62 -6.86
CA GLY A 266 -29.42 -13.23 -6.07
C GLY A 266 -29.28 -11.86 -5.41
N PHE A 267 -28.11 -11.57 -4.83
CA PHE A 267 -27.81 -10.27 -4.23
C PHE A 267 -27.91 -9.16 -5.28
N ASN A 268 -27.29 -9.38 -6.45
CA ASN A 268 -27.35 -8.50 -7.61
C ASN A 268 -28.80 -8.24 -8.04
N LEU A 269 -29.61 -9.30 -8.17
CA LEU A 269 -31.02 -9.18 -8.58
C LEU A 269 -31.83 -8.21 -7.72
N HIS A 270 -31.63 -8.18 -6.40
CA HIS A 270 -32.31 -7.22 -5.53
C HIS A 270 -31.65 -5.84 -5.55
N PHE A 271 -30.32 -5.78 -5.55
CA PHE A 271 -29.59 -4.51 -5.39
C PHE A 271 -29.79 -3.58 -6.59
N GLU A 272 -29.90 -4.15 -7.80
CA GLU A 272 -30.24 -3.43 -9.04
C GLU A 272 -31.71 -3.00 -9.15
N ALA A 273 -32.53 -3.21 -8.12
CA ALA A 273 -33.94 -2.81 -8.15
C ALA A 273 -34.13 -1.43 -7.52
N ILE A 274 -34.89 -0.56 -8.20
CA ILE A 274 -35.22 0.79 -7.71
C ILE A 274 -35.91 0.72 -6.34
N SER A 275 -35.45 1.58 -5.43
CA SER A 275 -36.02 1.73 -4.09
C SER A 275 -36.76 3.06 -3.93
N MET A 276 -37.72 3.10 -2.99
CA MET A 276 -38.41 4.34 -2.62
C MET A 276 -37.46 5.41 -2.08
N ASP A 277 -36.40 5.02 -1.36
CA ASP A 277 -35.41 5.95 -0.84
C ASP A 277 -34.61 6.61 -1.97
N THR A 278 -34.24 5.86 -3.01
CA THR A 278 -33.56 6.39 -4.20
C THR A 278 -34.44 7.44 -4.90
N LEU A 279 -35.73 7.13 -5.11
CA LEU A 279 -36.69 8.06 -5.73
C LEU A 279 -36.88 9.34 -4.92
N LYS A 280 -37.07 9.22 -3.60
CA LYS A 280 -37.21 10.37 -2.71
C LYS A 280 -35.93 11.19 -2.65
N ALA A 281 -34.75 10.56 -2.59
CA ALA A 281 -33.47 11.28 -2.55
C ALA A 281 -33.24 12.10 -3.82
N GLY A 282 -33.58 11.54 -4.99
CA GLY A 282 -33.53 12.23 -6.28
C GLY A 282 -34.36 13.53 -6.31
N MET A 283 -35.47 13.59 -5.56
CA MET A 283 -36.33 14.77 -5.47
C MET A 283 -35.93 15.70 -4.32
N GLU A 284 -35.85 15.18 -3.10
CA GLU A 284 -35.74 15.98 -1.87
C GLU A 284 -34.38 16.66 -1.72
N LEU A 285 -33.29 16.07 -2.24
CA LEU A 285 -31.94 16.67 -2.17
C LEU A 285 -31.88 17.98 -2.96
N LYS A 286 -32.54 18.00 -4.13
CA LYS A 286 -32.65 19.20 -4.97
C LYS A 286 -33.36 20.33 -4.24
N GLU A 287 -34.40 20.03 -3.47
CA GLU A 287 -35.16 21.03 -2.71
C GLU A 287 -34.35 21.67 -1.58
N VAL A 288 -33.32 20.99 -1.07
CA VAL A 288 -32.41 21.52 -0.05
C VAL A 288 -31.09 22.05 -0.63
N GLY A 289 -31.00 22.17 -1.96
CA GLY A 289 -29.84 22.71 -2.66
C GLY A 289 -28.61 21.79 -2.61
N ILE A 290 -28.82 20.48 -2.61
CA ILE A 290 -27.77 19.46 -2.74
C ILE A 290 -27.96 18.75 -4.08
N ASP A 291 -26.85 18.46 -4.78
CA ASP A 291 -26.89 17.79 -6.09
C ASP A 291 -27.39 16.34 -5.95
N PRO A 292 -28.53 15.97 -6.54
CA PRO A 292 -29.09 14.62 -6.47
C PRO A 292 -28.52 13.66 -7.52
N TYR A 293 -27.58 14.09 -8.38
CA TYR A 293 -27.25 13.38 -9.63
C TYR A 293 -26.90 11.89 -9.44
N TYR A 294 -26.12 11.55 -8.41
CA TYR A 294 -25.80 10.15 -8.08
C TYR A 294 -27.06 9.27 -7.93
N PHE A 295 -28.12 9.77 -7.26
CA PHE A 295 -29.36 9.01 -7.08
C PHE A 295 -30.23 9.00 -8.34
N ILE A 296 -30.23 10.10 -9.11
CA ILE A 296 -30.97 10.19 -10.38
C ILE A 296 -30.39 9.22 -11.42
N LEU A 297 -29.06 9.05 -11.41
CA LEU A 297 -28.36 8.11 -12.26
C LEU A 297 -28.91 6.69 -12.07
N HIS A 298 -28.94 6.18 -10.83
CA HIS A 298 -29.51 4.87 -10.47
C HIS A 298 -30.98 4.73 -10.88
N ILE A 299 -31.82 5.75 -10.71
CA ILE A 299 -33.23 5.71 -11.20
C ILE A 299 -33.30 5.42 -12.71
N SER A 300 -32.31 5.89 -13.47
CA SER A 300 -32.29 5.77 -14.94
C SER A 300 -31.67 4.46 -15.40
N ILE A 301 -30.53 4.07 -14.84
CA ILE A 301 -29.77 2.88 -15.27
C ILE A 301 -30.34 1.58 -14.66
N ASP A 302 -31.03 1.63 -13.52
CA ASP A 302 -31.61 0.47 -12.83
C ASP A 302 -33.04 0.19 -13.31
N ASN A 303 -33.28 0.29 -14.62
CA ASN A 303 -34.62 0.06 -15.19
C ASN A 303 -34.81 -1.41 -15.62
N ALA A 304 -36.03 -1.92 -15.43
CA ALA A 304 -36.40 -3.31 -15.71
C ALA A 304 -36.50 -3.68 -17.21
N HIS A 305 -36.23 -2.75 -18.14
CA HIS A 305 -36.33 -3.03 -19.57
C HIS A 305 -34.97 -3.27 -20.23
N SER A 306 -34.06 -2.29 -20.14
CA SER A 306 -32.73 -2.33 -20.77
C SER A 306 -31.58 -2.01 -19.82
N GLY A 307 -31.90 -1.67 -18.57
CA GLY A 307 -30.95 -1.32 -17.52
C GLY A 307 -30.45 -2.51 -16.71
N HIS A 308 -29.82 -2.23 -15.57
CA HIS A 308 -29.18 -3.23 -14.72
C HIS A 308 -30.15 -4.28 -14.19
N SER A 309 -31.38 -3.91 -13.81
CA SER A 309 -32.37 -4.91 -13.36
C SER A 309 -32.75 -5.89 -14.47
N ALA A 310 -32.80 -5.43 -15.74
CA ALA A 310 -33.04 -6.32 -16.87
C ALA A 310 -31.86 -7.28 -17.10
N ILE A 311 -30.63 -6.79 -16.99
CA ILE A 311 -29.42 -7.61 -17.07
C ILE A 311 -29.42 -8.64 -15.93
N ALA A 312 -29.76 -8.23 -14.71
CA ALA A 312 -29.80 -9.08 -13.52
C ALA A 312 -30.79 -10.25 -13.67
N ILE A 313 -31.96 -10.01 -14.26
CA ILE A 313 -32.92 -11.08 -14.59
C ILE A 313 -32.33 -12.04 -15.64
N GLU A 314 -31.70 -11.49 -16.69
CA GLU A 314 -31.15 -12.31 -17.77
C GLU A 314 -30.02 -13.21 -17.27
N ILE A 315 -29.07 -12.70 -16.47
CA ILE A 315 -27.97 -13.51 -15.92
C ILE A 315 -28.48 -14.61 -14.99
N VAL A 316 -29.52 -14.36 -14.19
CA VAL A 316 -30.15 -15.38 -13.34
C VAL A 316 -30.79 -16.45 -14.22
N CYS A 317 -31.54 -16.06 -15.25
CA CYS A 317 -32.20 -16.99 -16.15
C CYS A 317 -31.19 -17.87 -16.91
N GLU A 318 -30.13 -17.27 -17.46
CA GLU A 318 -29.06 -17.99 -18.14
C GLU A 318 -28.35 -18.98 -17.22
N TYR A 319 -28.04 -18.57 -15.99
CA TYR A 319 -27.42 -19.43 -14.99
C TYR A 319 -28.31 -20.62 -14.65
N MET A 320 -29.60 -20.37 -14.41
CA MET A 320 -30.57 -21.40 -14.06
C MET A 320 -30.82 -22.39 -15.20
N ASP A 321 -30.92 -21.91 -16.43
CA ASP A 321 -31.04 -22.76 -17.62
C ASP A 321 -29.80 -23.64 -17.81
N HIS A 322 -28.60 -23.08 -17.57
CA HIS A 322 -27.35 -23.84 -17.58
C HIS A 322 -27.35 -24.95 -16.51
N ILE A 323 -27.64 -24.61 -15.26
CA ILE A 323 -27.66 -25.60 -14.16
C ILE A 323 -28.72 -26.68 -14.40
N ARG A 324 -29.93 -26.32 -14.84
CA ARG A 324 -30.98 -27.28 -15.18
C ARG A 324 -30.53 -28.22 -16.29
N LYS A 325 -29.96 -27.69 -17.36
CA LYS A 325 -29.52 -28.47 -18.53
C LYS A 325 -28.40 -29.47 -18.20
N TYR A 326 -27.41 -29.07 -17.41
CA TYR A 326 -26.20 -29.87 -17.20
C TYR A 326 -26.13 -30.58 -15.84
N LYS A 327 -26.86 -30.13 -14.82
CA LYS A 327 -26.87 -30.72 -13.47
C LYS A 327 -28.24 -31.27 -13.04
N GLY A 328 -29.28 -31.07 -13.85
CA GLY A 328 -30.63 -31.58 -13.61
C GLY A 328 -31.46 -30.76 -12.62
N GLU A 329 -32.73 -31.14 -12.48
CA GLU A 329 -33.73 -30.33 -11.75
C GLU A 329 -33.43 -30.18 -10.25
N ALA A 330 -32.92 -31.22 -9.60
CA ALA A 330 -32.58 -31.16 -8.17
C ALA A 330 -31.42 -30.20 -7.86
N ALA A 331 -30.45 -30.08 -8.77
CA ALA A 331 -29.38 -29.09 -8.65
C ALA A 331 -29.89 -27.68 -8.96
N SER A 332 -30.77 -27.55 -9.96
CA SER A 332 -31.48 -26.30 -10.28
C SER A 332 -32.25 -25.77 -9.06
N GLN A 333 -33.06 -26.61 -8.40
CA GLN A 333 -33.82 -26.18 -7.23
C GLN A 333 -32.93 -25.71 -6.06
N ARG A 334 -31.80 -26.38 -5.82
CA ARG A 334 -30.82 -25.93 -4.80
C ARG A 334 -30.14 -24.61 -5.19
N ALA A 335 -29.82 -24.43 -6.47
CA ALA A 335 -29.28 -23.18 -6.98
C ALA A 335 -30.29 -22.03 -6.83
N TRP A 336 -31.58 -22.30 -7.09
CA TRP A 336 -32.66 -21.32 -6.89
C TRP A 336 -32.79 -20.88 -5.43
N GLN A 337 -32.77 -21.81 -4.49
CA GLN A 337 -32.80 -21.50 -3.05
C GLN A 337 -31.63 -20.60 -2.62
N LYS A 338 -30.44 -20.84 -3.18
CA LYS A 338 -29.27 -19.99 -2.93
C LYS A 338 -29.41 -18.59 -3.56
N ILE A 339 -29.97 -18.48 -4.77
CA ILE A 339 -30.33 -17.18 -5.37
C ILE A 339 -31.33 -16.43 -4.48
N GLN A 340 -32.34 -17.11 -3.95
CA GLN A 340 -33.28 -16.51 -3.00
C GLN A 340 -32.56 -16.04 -1.72
N ALA A 341 -31.65 -16.83 -1.16
CA ALA A 341 -30.86 -16.42 0.01
C ALA A 341 -30.00 -15.17 -0.25
N GLY A 342 -29.37 -15.07 -1.43
CA GLY A 342 -28.64 -13.88 -1.87
C GLY A 342 -29.53 -12.65 -2.01
N TYR A 343 -30.71 -12.81 -2.62
CA TYR A 343 -31.71 -11.74 -2.74
C TYR A 343 -32.12 -11.24 -1.35
N LEU A 344 -32.38 -12.16 -0.41
CA LEU A 344 -32.76 -11.86 0.96
C LEU A 344 -31.63 -11.22 1.77
N LEU A 345 -30.37 -11.54 1.50
CA LEU A 345 -29.22 -10.86 2.09
C LEU A 345 -29.24 -9.36 1.79
N SER A 346 -29.49 -9.01 0.52
CA SER A 346 -29.60 -7.63 0.07
C SER A 346 -30.87 -6.94 0.61
N SER A 347 -32.04 -7.59 0.52
CA SER A 347 -33.30 -6.98 0.96
C SER A 347 -33.48 -6.92 2.48
N GLY A 348 -32.83 -7.81 3.23
CA GLY A 348 -32.95 -7.92 4.68
C GLY A 348 -32.00 -7.00 5.47
N LEU A 349 -31.07 -6.33 4.79
CA LEU A 349 -30.10 -5.41 5.40
C LEU A 349 -30.35 -3.98 4.90
N PRO A 350 -30.95 -3.09 5.71
CA PRO A 350 -31.25 -1.74 5.28
C PRO A 350 -29.97 -0.96 4.99
N GLY A 351 -29.76 -0.58 3.72
CA GLY A 351 -28.64 0.24 3.25
C GLY A 351 -28.83 1.75 3.47
N THR A 352 -29.77 2.13 4.33
CA THR A 352 -30.23 3.50 4.58
C THR A 352 -30.49 3.67 6.09
N THR A 353 -30.62 4.91 6.56
CA THR A 353 -30.96 5.20 7.95
C THR A 353 -32.15 6.16 8.05
N VAL A 354 -32.88 6.05 9.16
CA VAL A 354 -34.01 6.94 9.45
C VAL A 354 -33.52 8.20 10.15
N CYS A 355 -33.77 9.34 9.53
CA CYS A 355 -33.38 10.65 10.05
C CYS A 355 -33.94 10.94 11.47
N PRO A 356 -33.18 11.63 12.35
CA PRO A 356 -33.58 11.93 13.72
C PRO A 356 -34.94 12.66 13.86
N SER A 357 -35.27 13.54 12.92
CA SER A 357 -36.56 14.24 12.88
C SER A 357 -37.75 13.30 12.65
N LYS A 358 -37.53 12.22 11.91
CA LYS A 358 -38.53 11.18 11.60
C LYS A 358 -38.63 10.12 12.68
N ARG A 359 -37.50 9.75 13.31
CA ARG A 359 -37.50 8.83 14.46
C ARG A 359 -38.35 9.38 15.63
N ARG A 360 -38.42 10.71 15.79
CA ARG A 360 -39.32 11.39 16.75
C ARG A 360 -40.80 11.40 16.36
N LEU A 361 -41.13 11.33 15.07
CA LEU A 361 -42.52 11.31 14.57
C LEU A 361 -43.09 9.88 14.46
N LEU A 362 -42.25 8.89 14.15
CA LEU A 362 -42.60 7.47 14.18
C LEU A 362 -42.95 6.99 15.59
N ASN A 363 -42.31 7.56 16.62
CA ASN A 363 -42.66 7.31 18.01
C ASN A 363 -44.03 7.90 18.42
N ASN A 364 -44.63 8.80 17.64
CA ASN A 364 -45.92 9.45 17.94
C ASN A 364 -47.08 8.93 17.07
N SER A 365 -46.88 7.84 16.31
CA SER A 365 -47.88 7.30 15.37
C SER A 365 -48.34 5.91 15.83
N THR A 366 -49.38 5.85 16.66
CA THR A 366 -50.19 4.68 17.06
C THR A 366 -49.50 3.30 16.98
N VAL A 367 -48.69 3.00 17.98
CA VAL A 367 -48.12 1.66 18.18
C VAL A 367 -49.13 0.80 18.96
N SER A 368 -49.51 -0.36 18.42
CA SER A 368 -50.32 -1.35 19.13
C SER A 368 -49.42 -2.32 19.86
N LEU A 369 -49.63 -2.50 21.17
CA LEU A 369 -49.01 -3.58 21.95
C LEU A 369 -49.47 -4.93 21.38
N SER A 370 -48.61 -5.94 21.40
CA SER A 370 -49.01 -7.32 21.13
C SER A 370 -49.99 -7.82 22.22
N PRO A 371 -50.74 -8.91 21.97
CA PRO A 371 -51.63 -9.48 22.98
C PRO A 371 -50.90 -9.83 24.29
N THR A 372 -49.67 -10.36 24.19
CA THR A 372 -48.84 -10.75 25.34
C THR A 372 -48.34 -9.52 26.11
N GLU A 373 -47.87 -8.48 25.41
CA GLU A 373 -47.44 -7.22 26.04
C GLU A 373 -48.60 -6.47 26.69
N THR A 374 -49.78 -6.52 26.07
CA THR A 374 -51.01 -5.97 26.66
C THR A 374 -51.33 -6.66 27.98
N GLU A 375 -51.16 -7.98 28.05
CA GLU A 375 -51.40 -8.75 29.27
C GLU A 375 -50.36 -8.42 30.36
N VAL A 376 -49.07 -8.36 30.00
CA VAL A 376 -48.00 -7.94 30.92
C VAL A 376 -48.24 -6.51 31.44
N MET A 377 -48.72 -5.60 30.59
CA MET A 377 -49.01 -4.24 31.02
C MET A 377 -50.22 -4.14 31.95
N LYS A 378 -51.28 -4.94 31.74
CA LYS A 378 -52.38 -5.01 32.72
C LYS A 378 -51.87 -5.41 34.10
N ILE A 379 -50.94 -6.36 34.17
CA ILE A 379 -50.32 -6.80 35.43
C ILE A 379 -49.60 -5.63 36.10
N PHE A 380 -48.72 -4.93 35.37
CA PHE A 380 -47.99 -3.80 35.93
C PHE A 380 -48.90 -2.65 36.34
N MET A 381 -49.95 -2.35 35.57
CA MET A 381 -50.94 -1.31 35.91
C MET A 381 -51.72 -1.67 37.18
N ALA A 382 -52.22 -2.90 37.29
CA ALA A 382 -52.95 -3.36 38.47
C ALA A 382 -52.08 -3.30 39.73
N LYS A 383 -50.81 -3.68 39.62
CA LYS A 383 -49.86 -3.62 40.75
C LYS A 383 -49.46 -2.18 41.08
N ALA A 384 -49.19 -1.35 40.08
CA ALA A 384 -48.85 0.06 40.24
C ALA A 384 -49.87 0.83 41.09
N GLN A 385 -51.17 0.57 40.89
CA GLN A 385 -52.24 1.17 41.68
C GLN A 385 -52.13 0.89 43.20
N VAL A 386 -51.59 -0.27 43.57
CA VAL A 386 -51.47 -0.70 44.98
C VAL A 386 -50.13 -0.27 45.58
N VAL A 387 -49.05 -0.25 44.79
CA VAL A 387 -47.68 0.01 45.28
C VAL A 387 -47.22 1.46 45.13
N HIS A 388 -48.03 2.32 44.49
CA HIS A 388 -47.73 3.75 44.37
C HIS A 388 -47.57 4.39 45.75
N GLY A 389 -46.43 5.07 45.97
CA GLY A 389 -46.06 5.61 47.29
C GLY A 389 -45.23 4.66 48.18
N ILE A 390 -45.28 3.34 47.97
CA ILE A 390 -44.49 2.35 48.74
C ILE A 390 -43.07 2.23 48.18
N HIS A 391 -42.94 2.21 46.86
CA HIS A 391 -41.64 2.09 46.18
C HIS A 391 -40.79 3.38 46.19
N CYS A 392 -41.27 4.49 46.75
CA CYS A 392 -40.53 5.75 46.84
C CYS A 392 -39.22 5.65 47.62
N SER A 393 -39.08 4.63 48.47
CA SER A 393 -37.85 4.32 49.22
C SER A 393 -36.94 3.29 48.53
N SER A 394 -37.38 2.70 47.40
CA SER A 394 -36.59 1.72 46.65
C SER A 394 -35.45 2.38 45.88
N ARG A 395 -34.23 1.86 46.05
CA ARG A 395 -33.06 2.31 45.29
C ARG A 395 -32.92 1.64 43.92
N VAL A 396 -33.84 0.74 43.57
CA VAL A 396 -33.79 -0.03 42.31
C VAL A 396 -34.21 0.87 41.14
N ARG A 397 -33.42 0.81 40.06
CA ARG A 397 -33.67 1.50 38.79
C ARG A 397 -33.78 0.50 37.64
N ILE A 398 -34.60 0.83 36.66
CA ILE A 398 -34.73 0.10 35.40
C ILE A 398 -34.43 1.13 34.30
N GLY A 399 -33.35 0.95 33.55
CA GLY A 399 -32.83 2.01 32.68
C GLY A 399 -32.46 3.27 33.48
N SER A 400 -32.89 4.44 33.01
CA SER A 400 -32.56 5.73 33.63
C SER A 400 -33.50 6.16 34.79
N ARG A 401 -34.65 5.49 34.98
CA ARG A 401 -35.70 5.88 35.94
C ARG A 401 -35.78 4.91 37.13
N SER A 402 -36.32 5.39 38.26
CA SER A 402 -36.58 4.53 39.42
C SER A 402 -37.81 3.65 39.20
N VAL A 403 -37.93 2.55 39.94
CA VAL A 403 -39.14 1.71 39.92
C VAL A 403 -40.38 2.51 40.33
N ALA A 404 -40.23 3.47 41.25
CA ALA A 404 -41.32 4.36 41.65
C ALA A 404 -41.80 5.26 40.51
N ASP A 405 -40.88 5.78 39.69
CA ASP A 405 -41.23 6.59 38.52
C ASP A 405 -41.93 5.73 37.47
N TRP A 406 -41.40 4.54 37.18
CA TRP A 406 -41.96 3.65 36.17
C TRP A 406 -43.38 3.17 36.50
N LEU A 407 -43.64 2.88 37.78
CA LEU A 407 -44.92 2.39 38.29
C LEU A 407 -45.83 3.53 38.78
N ASP A 408 -45.66 4.74 38.25
CA ASP A 408 -46.61 5.84 38.47
C ASP A 408 -47.94 5.54 37.74
N PRO A 409 -49.08 5.45 38.46
CA PRO A 409 -50.37 5.11 37.87
C PRO A 409 -50.85 6.09 36.80
N VAL A 410 -50.53 7.38 36.94
CA VAL A 410 -50.92 8.42 35.98
C VAL A 410 -50.06 8.32 34.72
N ALA A 411 -48.75 8.10 34.88
CA ALA A 411 -47.86 7.93 33.73
C ALA A 411 -48.19 6.65 32.93
N LEU A 412 -48.56 5.56 33.62
CA LEU A 412 -48.94 4.29 33.01
C LEU A 412 -50.26 4.32 32.21
N GLU A 413 -51.06 5.38 32.30
CA GLU A 413 -52.20 5.58 31.39
C GLU A 413 -51.75 5.88 29.95
N SER A 414 -50.54 6.40 29.77
CA SER A 414 -49.96 6.68 28.44
C SER A 414 -49.41 5.43 27.78
N LYS A 415 -49.89 5.09 26.57
CA LYS A 415 -49.35 3.96 25.78
C LYS A 415 -47.85 4.10 25.49
N ASP A 416 -47.37 5.33 25.28
CA ASP A 416 -45.95 5.59 25.05
C ASP A 416 -45.13 5.24 26.30
N TRP A 417 -45.67 5.54 27.49
CA TRP A 417 -45.04 5.20 28.76
C TRP A 417 -45.03 3.70 29.03
N GLN A 418 -46.13 3.00 28.71
CA GLN A 418 -46.22 1.54 28.80
C GLN A 418 -45.15 0.88 27.91
N MET A 419 -45.00 1.37 26.67
CA MET A 419 -44.00 0.86 25.73
C MET A 419 -42.58 1.18 26.19
N ASP A 420 -42.33 2.39 26.68
CA ASP A 420 -41.04 2.78 27.25
C ASP A 420 -40.65 1.90 28.45
N LEU A 421 -41.62 1.53 29.30
CA LEU A 421 -41.41 0.58 30.41
C LEU A 421 -41.06 -0.82 29.89
N LEU A 422 -41.82 -1.36 28.94
CA LEU A 422 -41.54 -2.68 28.34
C LEU A 422 -40.18 -2.70 27.62
N ASN A 423 -39.82 -1.63 26.93
CA ASN A 423 -38.51 -1.46 26.29
C ASN A 423 -37.40 -1.38 27.33
N ALA A 424 -37.60 -0.63 28.41
CA ALA A 424 -36.62 -0.51 29.49
C ALA A 424 -36.42 -1.86 30.22
N LEU A 425 -37.49 -2.61 30.46
CA LEU A 425 -37.45 -3.95 31.07
C LEU A 425 -36.79 -4.96 30.14
N SER A 426 -37.25 -5.08 28.89
CA SER A 426 -36.73 -6.04 27.92
C SER A 426 -35.27 -5.76 27.56
N SER A 427 -34.82 -4.52 27.60
CA SER A 427 -33.42 -4.13 27.33
C SER A 427 -32.51 -4.21 28.56
N SER A 428 -33.07 -4.47 29.74
CA SER A 428 -32.31 -4.52 30.99
C SER A 428 -31.69 -5.91 31.21
N LYS A 429 -30.46 -6.10 30.74
CA LYS A 429 -29.69 -7.36 30.88
C LYS A 429 -29.59 -7.91 32.31
N TYR A 430 -29.57 -7.04 33.33
CA TYR A 430 -29.51 -7.48 34.73
C TYR A 430 -30.80 -8.13 35.23
N TRP A 431 -31.95 -7.75 34.63
CA TRP A 431 -33.28 -8.16 35.06
C TRP A 431 -33.88 -9.20 34.10
N ILE A 432 -33.73 -9.04 32.78
CA ILE A 432 -34.34 -9.89 31.76
C ILE A 432 -33.26 -10.43 30.80
N CYS A 433 -33.24 -11.75 30.63
CA CYS A 433 -32.54 -12.45 29.55
C CYS A 433 -33.56 -12.76 28.45
N ARG A 434 -33.47 -12.06 27.31
CA ARG A 434 -34.40 -12.23 26.18
C ARG A 434 -34.37 -13.66 25.65
N GLY A 435 -35.53 -14.27 25.45
CA GLY A 435 -35.65 -15.64 24.97
C GLY A 435 -35.37 -16.73 26.01
N ASP A 436 -35.01 -16.36 27.25
CA ASP A 436 -34.75 -17.32 28.33
C ASP A 436 -35.21 -16.79 29.70
N SER A 437 -36.45 -17.09 30.05
CA SER A 437 -37.05 -16.77 31.35
C SER A 437 -36.36 -17.46 32.52
N SER A 438 -35.74 -18.63 32.32
CA SER A 438 -35.09 -19.40 33.41
C SER A 438 -33.83 -18.70 33.92
N ARG A 439 -33.13 -17.99 33.02
CA ARG A 439 -31.94 -17.18 33.33
C ARG A 439 -32.26 -15.73 33.70
N SER A 440 -33.50 -15.30 33.50
CA SER A 440 -33.94 -13.94 33.82
C SER A 440 -34.05 -13.74 35.33
N ARG A 441 -33.22 -12.86 35.90
CA ARG A 441 -33.23 -12.57 37.34
C ARG A 441 -34.58 -12.06 37.83
N PHE A 442 -35.27 -11.25 37.03
CA PHE A 442 -36.62 -10.77 37.34
C PHE A 442 -37.56 -11.95 37.61
N MET A 443 -37.52 -12.99 36.77
CA MET A 443 -38.33 -14.21 36.94
C MET A 443 -37.90 -15.01 38.17
N GLN A 444 -36.60 -15.12 38.44
CA GLN A 444 -36.07 -15.83 39.62
C GLN A 444 -36.50 -15.16 40.93
N GLU A 445 -36.55 -13.82 40.97
CA GLU A 445 -36.98 -13.09 42.17
C GLU A 445 -38.48 -13.24 42.47
N LEU A 446 -39.29 -13.69 41.49
CA LEU A 446 -40.71 -14.02 41.66
C LEU A 446 -40.95 -15.43 42.22
N GLN A 447 -39.95 -16.33 42.11
CA GLN A 447 -40.04 -17.73 42.55
C GLN A 447 -39.72 -17.89 44.05
N TRP A 448 -40.00 -19.08 44.60
CA TRP A 448 -39.71 -19.40 46.00
C TRP A 448 -38.25 -19.07 46.37
N ASN A 449 -38.04 -18.37 47.49
CA ASN A 449 -36.78 -17.74 47.95
C ASN A 449 -36.36 -16.42 47.25
N GLY A 450 -37.09 -15.94 46.25
CA GLY A 450 -36.88 -14.64 45.63
C GLY A 450 -37.43 -13.47 46.48
N ARG A 451 -36.87 -12.26 46.34
CA ARG A 451 -37.30 -11.09 47.13
C ARG A 451 -38.70 -10.58 46.78
N MET A 452 -39.23 -11.00 45.64
CA MET A 452 -40.58 -10.68 45.16
C MET A 452 -41.52 -11.89 45.22
N PHE A 453 -41.13 -12.97 45.89
CA PHE A 453 -41.97 -14.16 46.03
C PHE A 453 -43.33 -13.82 46.66
N GLY A 454 -44.41 -14.29 46.04
CA GLY A 454 -45.78 -14.03 46.47
C GLY A 454 -46.37 -12.68 46.04
N SER A 455 -45.61 -11.85 45.31
CA SER A 455 -46.13 -10.58 44.77
C SER A 455 -46.86 -10.71 43.43
N PHE A 456 -46.69 -11.84 42.73
CA PHE A 456 -47.37 -12.19 41.48
C PHE A 456 -48.08 -13.55 41.65
N THR A 457 -49.24 -13.72 41.02
CA THR A 457 -49.92 -15.02 40.94
C THR A 457 -49.23 -15.94 39.92
N GLN A 458 -49.60 -17.23 39.91
CA GLN A 458 -49.06 -18.18 38.94
C GLN A 458 -49.39 -17.77 37.49
N ASP A 459 -50.63 -17.33 37.24
CA ASP A 459 -51.05 -16.87 35.90
C ASP A 459 -50.28 -15.63 35.45
N GLU A 460 -50.03 -14.68 36.37
CA GLU A 460 -49.24 -13.48 36.08
C GLU A 460 -47.76 -13.82 35.80
N TYR A 461 -47.21 -14.78 36.56
CA TYR A 461 -45.88 -15.30 36.34
C TYR A 461 -45.76 -15.97 34.97
N ASP A 462 -46.74 -16.79 34.58
CA ASP A 462 -46.74 -17.48 33.29
C ASP A 462 -46.88 -16.50 32.12
N ALA A 463 -47.67 -15.43 32.27
CA ALA A 463 -47.76 -14.35 31.27
C ALA A 463 -46.42 -13.61 31.09
N LEU A 464 -45.73 -13.29 32.18
CA LEU A 464 -44.40 -12.67 32.14
C LEU A 464 -43.34 -13.61 31.56
N LYS A 465 -43.40 -14.91 31.94
CA LYS A 465 -42.53 -15.95 31.40
C LYS A 465 -42.69 -16.06 29.88
N ASN A 466 -43.93 -16.15 29.43
CA ASN A 466 -44.27 -16.24 28.02
C ASN A 466 -43.78 -15.01 27.25
N TRP A 467 -43.97 -13.80 27.80
CA TRP A 467 -43.43 -12.58 27.21
C TRP A 467 -41.90 -12.62 27.08
N VAL A 468 -41.18 -12.98 28.15
CA VAL A 468 -39.71 -13.04 28.14
C VAL A 468 -39.17 -14.08 27.15
N ASP A 469 -39.76 -15.27 27.11
CA ASP A 469 -39.35 -16.37 26.22
C ASP A 469 -39.58 -16.02 24.73
N HIS A 470 -40.51 -15.10 24.42
CA HIS A 470 -40.80 -14.64 23.06
C HIS A 470 -40.07 -13.34 22.67
N LEU A 471 -39.23 -12.77 23.54
CA LEU A 471 -38.42 -11.61 23.16
C LEU A 471 -37.34 -12.03 22.15
N PRO A 472 -37.18 -11.30 21.02
CA PRO A 472 -36.18 -11.63 20.01
C PRO A 472 -34.77 -11.52 20.59
N ASN A 473 -34.00 -12.61 20.47
CA ASN A 473 -32.60 -12.65 20.86
C ASN A 473 -31.80 -11.82 19.84
N VAL A 474 -31.12 -10.77 20.27
CA VAL A 474 -30.23 -10.01 19.37
C VAL A 474 -28.98 -10.87 19.19
N CYS A 475 -28.91 -11.60 18.08
CA CYS A 475 -27.71 -12.34 17.69
C CYS A 475 -26.58 -11.32 17.47
N GLY A 476 -25.61 -11.34 18.38
CA GLY A 476 -24.45 -10.45 18.33
C GLY A 476 -23.56 -10.82 17.15
N VAL A 477 -23.02 -9.82 16.48
CA VAL A 477 -22.02 -10.01 15.40
C VAL A 477 -20.84 -10.86 15.90
N LEU A 478 -20.55 -10.79 17.20
CA LEU A 478 -19.56 -11.61 17.90
C LEU A 478 -19.80 -13.14 17.84
N GLU A 479 -21.02 -13.65 17.70
CA GLU A 479 -21.23 -15.12 17.62
C GLU A 479 -20.61 -15.73 16.35
N GLY A 480 -20.55 -14.98 15.24
CA GLY A 480 -19.83 -15.37 14.03
C GLY A 480 -18.31 -15.14 14.09
N LEU A 481 -17.85 -14.32 15.04
CA LEU A 481 -16.43 -14.01 15.28
C LEU A 481 -15.78 -15.00 16.26
N ASP A 482 -16.55 -15.51 17.23
CA ASP A 482 -16.05 -16.39 18.30
C ASP A 482 -16.19 -17.89 17.98
N THR A 483 -16.98 -18.29 16.98
CA THR A 483 -17.23 -19.72 16.64
C THR A 483 -16.10 -20.43 15.88
N VAL A 484 -14.96 -19.78 15.62
CA VAL A 484 -13.81 -20.39 14.92
C VAL A 484 -12.65 -20.70 15.88
N GLN A 485 -12.93 -20.93 17.16
CA GLN A 485 -12.03 -21.69 18.02
C GLN A 485 -12.64 -23.05 18.33
N ALA A 486 -11.97 -24.10 17.83
CA ALA A 486 -12.23 -25.51 18.10
C ALA A 486 -13.43 -26.18 17.37
N THR A 487 -13.33 -26.28 16.04
CA THR A 487 -13.71 -27.52 15.34
C THR A 487 -12.64 -27.81 14.29
N ASP A 488 -12.08 -29.03 14.32
CA ASP A 488 -11.14 -29.55 13.31
C ASP A 488 -11.82 -29.54 11.93
N TYR A 489 -11.74 -28.42 11.24
CA TYR A 489 -11.95 -28.35 9.80
C TYR A 489 -10.57 -28.29 9.18
N SER A 490 -10.26 -29.27 8.34
CA SER A 490 -9.05 -29.29 7.53
C SER A 490 -8.87 -27.94 6.84
N ASP A 491 -7.64 -27.45 6.82
CA ASP A 491 -7.14 -26.31 6.02
C ASP A 491 -7.33 -26.52 4.50
N GLU A 492 -8.47 -27.05 4.07
CA GLU A 492 -8.85 -27.13 2.66
C GLU A 492 -9.23 -25.73 2.18
N ASP A 493 -8.22 -25.05 1.66
CA ASP A 493 -8.28 -24.45 0.33
C ASP A 493 -9.19 -23.22 0.12
N ILE A 494 -9.51 -22.48 1.19
CA ILE A 494 -10.16 -21.13 1.09
C ILE A 494 -9.34 -20.18 0.18
N LEU A 495 -8.04 -20.43 0.05
CA LEU A 495 -7.10 -19.64 -0.74
C LEU A 495 -7.00 -20.10 -2.20
N SER A 496 -7.43 -21.31 -2.59
CA SER A 496 -7.21 -21.78 -3.98
C SER A 496 -7.97 -21.00 -5.03
N GLY A 497 -9.16 -20.50 -4.69
CA GLY A 497 -9.97 -19.66 -5.58
C GLY A 497 -9.38 -18.27 -5.84
N ASN A 498 -8.30 -17.91 -5.14
CA ASN A 498 -7.63 -16.62 -5.22
C ASN A 498 -6.12 -16.84 -5.42
N PRO A 499 -5.62 -16.87 -6.67
CA PRO A 499 -4.21 -17.15 -6.94
C PRO A 499 -3.25 -16.16 -6.24
N THR A 500 -3.73 -14.95 -5.92
CA THR A 500 -3.00 -13.92 -5.17
C THR A 500 -2.78 -14.26 -3.69
N PHE A 501 -3.55 -15.19 -3.11
CA PHE A 501 -3.50 -15.52 -1.68
C PHE A 501 -3.06 -16.96 -1.37
N GLN A 502 -2.70 -17.76 -2.38
CA GLN A 502 -2.21 -19.12 -2.14
C GLN A 502 -0.82 -19.10 -1.48
N THR A 503 -0.74 -19.53 -0.22
CA THR A 503 0.51 -19.96 0.41
C THR A 503 0.63 -21.48 0.28
N LEU A 504 1.70 -21.97 -0.37
CA LEU A 504 1.97 -23.42 -0.51
C LEU A 504 1.96 -24.14 0.86
N PRO A 505 1.14 -25.19 1.07
CA PRO A 505 1.33 -26.09 2.20
C PRO A 505 2.34 -27.18 1.88
N SER A 506 3.20 -27.47 2.85
CA SER A 506 4.00 -28.68 2.93
C SER A 506 3.09 -29.92 2.96
N GLY A 507 3.27 -30.82 1.99
CA GLY A 507 2.95 -32.26 2.04
C GLY A 507 1.72 -32.72 2.81
N LYS A 508 0.64 -33.03 2.08
CA LYS A 508 -0.08 -34.32 2.13
C LYS A 508 -1.05 -34.37 0.95
N ILE A 509 -0.84 -35.36 0.09
CA ILE A 509 -1.74 -35.75 -0.99
C ILE A 509 -3.00 -36.33 -0.34
N PHE A 510 -4.15 -35.72 -0.58
CA PHE A 510 -5.44 -36.37 -0.41
C PHE A 510 -6.22 -36.30 -1.72
N GLU A 511 -6.74 -37.47 -2.12
CA GLU A 511 -7.59 -37.67 -3.28
C GLU A 511 -8.84 -36.79 -3.17
N ILE A 512 -8.86 -35.69 -3.94
CA ILE A 512 -10.13 -35.10 -4.34
C ILE A 512 -10.77 -36.11 -5.28
N THR A 513 -11.94 -36.60 -4.89
CA THR A 513 -12.84 -37.33 -5.78
C THR A 513 -13.21 -36.37 -6.93
N SER A 514 -12.43 -36.46 -8.01
CA SER A 514 -12.74 -35.83 -9.28
C SER A 514 -14.06 -36.39 -9.75
N LEU A 515 -15.14 -35.62 -9.59
CA LEU A 515 -16.31 -35.78 -10.45
C LEU A 515 -15.80 -35.54 -11.86
N GLU A 516 -15.67 -36.62 -12.63
CA GLU A 516 -15.25 -36.61 -14.03
C GLU A 516 -16.16 -35.67 -14.83
N TYR A 517 -15.65 -34.48 -15.15
CA TYR A 517 -16.27 -33.61 -16.12
C TYR A 517 -15.64 -33.90 -17.47
N SER A 518 -16.39 -34.54 -18.37
CA SER A 518 -16.01 -34.57 -19.78
C SER A 518 -16.36 -33.21 -20.39
N ALA A 519 -15.37 -32.35 -20.56
CA ALA A 519 -15.50 -31.04 -21.21
C ALA A 519 -15.58 -31.14 -22.76
N THR A 520 -16.21 -32.19 -23.31
CA THR A 520 -16.19 -32.49 -24.76
C THR A 520 -17.38 -31.96 -25.56
N THR A 521 -18.28 -31.17 -24.98
CA THR A 521 -19.41 -30.60 -25.74
C THR A 521 -19.54 -29.10 -25.56
N VAL A 522 -18.79 -28.36 -26.37
CA VAL A 522 -18.79 -26.89 -26.43
C VAL A 522 -19.58 -26.43 -27.66
N PHE A 523 -20.52 -25.52 -27.39
CA PHE A 523 -21.24 -24.56 -28.24
C PHE A 523 -20.79 -24.37 -29.71
N SER A 524 -21.76 -24.03 -30.58
CA SER A 524 -21.47 -23.50 -31.92
C SER A 524 -20.88 -22.09 -31.82
N VAL A 525 -19.57 -21.99 -31.67
CA VAL A 525 -18.85 -20.73 -31.87
C VAL A 525 -18.89 -20.44 -33.37
N GLU A 526 -19.41 -19.29 -33.79
CA GLU A 526 -19.19 -18.83 -35.18
C GLU A 526 -17.67 -18.82 -35.40
N SER A 527 -17.22 -19.65 -36.35
CA SER A 527 -15.80 -19.94 -36.51
C SER A 527 -15.05 -18.66 -36.82
N LEU A 528 -14.23 -18.19 -35.86
CA LEU A 528 -13.08 -17.35 -36.19
C LEU A 528 -12.29 -18.04 -37.31
N PRO A 529 -11.62 -17.29 -38.19
CA PRO A 529 -10.79 -17.87 -39.25
C PRO A 529 -9.87 -18.94 -38.67
N ALA A 530 -9.72 -20.06 -39.38
CA ALA A 530 -8.84 -21.14 -38.94
C ALA A 530 -7.42 -20.59 -38.75
N MET A 531 -6.93 -20.59 -37.51
CA MET A 531 -5.54 -20.28 -37.22
C MET A 531 -4.75 -21.58 -37.25
N ASP A 532 -4.02 -21.81 -38.34
CA ASP A 532 -3.14 -22.96 -38.47
C ASP A 532 -1.91 -22.81 -37.55
N LEU A 533 -1.99 -23.43 -36.37
CA LEU A 533 -0.91 -23.50 -35.39
C LEU A 533 -0.19 -24.87 -35.41
N SER A 534 -0.53 -25.75 -36.36
CA SER A 534 -0.14 -27.17 -36.38
C SER A 534 1.37 -27.44 -36.43
N ASN A 535 2.18 -26.43 -36.75
CA ASN A 535 3.64 -26.54 -36.90
C ASN A 535 4.47 -25.82 -35.82
N ARG A 536 3.89 -25.44 -34.67
CA ARG A 536 4.65 -24.75 -33.60
C ARG A 536 4.47 -25.41 -32.23
N PRO A 537 5.54 -25.82 -31.52
CA PRO A 537 5.48 -26.36 -30.15
C PRO A 537 5.13 -25.30 -29.08
N ILE A 538 4.49 -24.20 -29.48
CA ILE A 538 4.26 -23.00 -28.68
C ILE A 538 2.91 -23.08 -27.96
N VAL A 539 1.96 -23.91 -28.41
CA VAL A 539 0.58 -23.93 -27.86
C VAL A 539 0.55 -24.34 -26.38
N GLU A 540 1.35 -25.34 -25.98
CA GLU A 540 1.45 -25.80 -24.58
C GLU A 540 2.04 -24.74 -23.64
N SER A 541 2.90 -23.84 -24.15
CA SER A 541 3.49 -22.75 -23.35
C SER A 541 2.66 -21.45 -23.42
N PHE A 542 2.00 -21.22 -24.56
CA PHE A 542 1.30 -19.99 -24.88
C PHE A 542 -0.10 -19.95 -24.30
N LEU A 543 -0.86 -21.05 -24.36
CA LEU A 543 -2.23 -21.06 -23.83
C LEU A 543 -2.27 -20.78 -22.33
N PRO A 544 -1.40 -21.36 -21.47
CA PRO A 544 -1.32 -20.97 -20.07
C PRO A 544 -1.11 -19.47 -19.85
N LEU A 545 -0.19 -18.85 -20.60
CA LEU A 545 0.05 -17.39 -20.57
C LEU A 545 -1.15 -16.60 -21.10
N TRP A 546 -1.81 -17.11 -22.14
CA TRP A 546 -2.99 -16.52 -22.73
C TRP A 546 -4.19 -16.55 -21.77
N PHE A 547 -4.33 -17.55 -20.92
CA PHE A 547 -5.42 -17.59 -19.94
C PHE A 547 -5.06 -16.92 -18.61
N SER A 548 -3.76 -16.75 -18.29
CA SER A 548 -3.32 -16.09 -17.06
C SER A 548 -3.20 -14.58 -17.19
N HIS A 549 -2.90 -14.01 -18.36
CA HIS A 549 -2.72 -12.56 -18.53
C HIS A 549 -3.91 -11.69 -18.06
N PRO A 550 -5.19 -12.09 -18.20
CA PRO A 550 -6.29 -11.27 -17.72
C PRO A 550 -6.37 -11.18 -16.19
N CYS A 551 -5.71 -12.09 -15.46
CA CYS A 551 -5.77 -12.16 -14.00
C CYS A 551 -5.01 -11.01 -13.33
N LEU A 552 -3.97 -10.48 -13.98
CA LEU A 552 -3.07 -9.46 -13.42
C LEU A 552 -3.81 -8.19 -12.97
N LEU A 553 -4.83 -7.78 -13.74
CA LEU A 553 -5.53 -6.51 -13.52
C LEU A 553 -6.91 -6.68 -12.87
N ARG A 554 -7.48 -7.89 -12.85
CA ARG A 554 -8.83 -8.14 -12.32
C ARG A 554 -8.93 -7.88 -10.81
N GLY A 555 -7.86 -8.11 -10.05
CA GLY A 555 -7.83 -7.79 -8.62
C GLY A 555 -7.95 -6.30 -8.32
N PHE A 556 -7.61 -5.43 -9.28
CA PHE A 556 -7.61 -3.98 -9.07
C PHE A 556 -9.01 -3.38 -8.96
N ILE A 557 -9.99 -4.00 -9.61
CA ILE A 557 -11.38 -3.49 -9.68
C ILE A 557 -12.30 -4.10 -8.61
N SER A 558 -11.77 -4.96 -7.73
CA SER A 558 -12.60 -5.66 -6.75
C SER A 558 -13.02 -4.80 -5.56
N VAL A 559 -12.32 -3.68 -5.33
CA VAL A 559 -12.67 -2.68 -4.32
C VAL A 559 -13.05 -1.37 -5.04
N PRO A 560 -14.35 -1.08 -5.22
CA PRO A 560 -14.81 0.03 -6.05
C PRO A 560 -14.21 1.40 -5.69
N PHE A 561 -14.01 1.69 -4.42
CA PHE A 561 -13.40 2.96 -3.99
C PHE A 561 -12.00 3.19 -4.55
N LYS A 562 -11.21 2.13 -4.77
CA LYS A 562 -9.86 2.22 -5.39
C LYS A 562 -9.92 2.56 -6.89
N THR A 563 -11.10 2.51 -7.49
CA THR A 563 -11.29 2.75 -8.93
C THR A 563 -11.54 4.21 -9.31
N LYS A 564 -11.68 5.12 -8.33
CA LYS A 564 -12.01 6.54 -8.53
C LYS A 564 -10.86 7.41 -9.06
N THR A 565 -9.95 6.86 -9.87
CA THR A 565 -8.79 7.56 -10.44
C THR A 565 -8.68 7.34 -11.94
N ASN A 566 -8.07 8.29 -12.66
CA ASN A 566 -7.81 8.15 -14.10
C ASN A 566 -6.96 6.92 -14.44
N PHE A 567 -6.04 6.54 -13.54
CA PHE A 567 -5.23 5.33 -13.69
C PHE A 567 -6.10 4.07 -13.65
N ALA A 568 -6.96 3.95 -12.63
CA ALA A 568 -7.88 2.83 -12.51
C ALA A 568 -8.88 2.74 -13.68
N CYS A 569 -9.37 3.90 -14.14
CA CYS A 569 -10.21 4.00 -15.33
C CYS A 569 -9.52 3.46 -16.59
N THR A 570 -8.21 3.66 -16.71
CA THR A 570 -7.41 3.07 -17.80
C THR A 570 -7.34 1.55 -17.68
N ILE A 571 -7.17 1.02 -16.47
CA ILE A 571 -7.21 -0.43 -16.20
C ILE A 571 -8.58 -1.01 -16.58
N ILE A 572 -9.67 -0.34 -16.22
CA ILE A 572 -11.04 -0.75 -16.58
C ILE A 572 -11.20 -0.84 -18.10
N LYS A 573 -10.73 0.15 -18.87
CA LYS A 573 -10.75 0.10 -20.34
C LYS A 573 -9.98 -1.08 -20.90
N ILE A 574 -8.81 -1.39 -20.33
CA ILE A 574 -8.04 -2.58 -20.72
C ILE A 574 -8.82 -3.85 -20.43
N LEU A 575 -9.40 -3.99 -19.23
CA LEU A 575 -10.19 -5.16 -18.83
C LEU A 575 -11.43 -5.34 -19.70
N ARG A 576 -12.13 -4.24 -20.05
CA ARG A 576 -13.25 -4.23 -21.00
C ARG A 576 -12.80 -4.71 -22.39
N ALA A 577 -11.71 -4.16 -22.92
CA ALA A 577 -11.17 -4.61 -24.21
C ALA A 577 -10.79 -6.11 -24.18
N GLN A 578 -10.12 -6.57 -23.11
CA GLN A 578 -9.77 -7.99 -22.91
C GLN A 578 -11.01 -8.88 -22.76
N GLY A 579 -12.09 -8.36 -22.16
CA GLY A 579 -13.37 -9.04 -21.99
C GLY A 579 -14.24 -9.09 -23.25
N GLY A 580 -13.83 -8.42 -24.33
CA GLY A 580 -14.59 -8.37 -25.58
C GLY A 580 -15.80 -7.45 -25.51
N PHE A 581 -15.75 -6.43 -24.65
CA PHE A 581 -16.76 -5.38 -24.57
C PHE A 581 -16.61 -4.38 -25.72
N ASP A 582 -17.68 -3.68 -26.08
CA ASP A 582 -17.61 -2.66 -27.13
C ASP A 582 -16.90 -1.39 -26.62
N ILE A 583 -16.46 -0.57 -27.57
CA ILE A 583 -15.89 0.75 -27.30
C ILE A 583 -16.92 1.57 -26.52
N GLU A 584 -16.46 2.29 -25.51
CA GLU A 584 -17.31 3.14 -24.68
C GLU A 584 -18.02 4.20 -25.53
N GLN A 585 -19.34 4.31 -25.35
CA GLN A 585 -20.17 5.30 -26.03
C GLN A 585 -20.66 6.38 -25.05
N GLU A 586 -21.39 7.36 -25.58
CA GLU A 586 -22.01 8.41 -24.76
C GLU A 586 -23.07 7.86 -23.81
N CYS A 587 -23.79 6.81 -24.21
CA CYS A 587 -24.82 6.15 -23.42
C CYS A 587 -24.34 4.84 -22.79
N VAL A 588 -25.01 4.41 -21.71
CA VAL A 588 -24.84 3.06 -21.14
C VAL A 588 -25.20 2.01 -22.18
N ALA A 589 -24.47 0.90 -22.19
CA ALA A 589 -24.71 -0.16 -23.16
C ALA A 589 -25.90 -1.02 -22.73
N GLY A 590 -26.07 -1.23 -21.42
CA GLY A 590 -27.19 -1.99 -20.85
C GLY A 590 -27.35 -3.37 -21.51
N MET A 591 -28.60 -3.73 -21.80
CA MET A 591 -28.93 -4.96 -22.54
C MET A 591 -28.34 -5.01 -23.97
N GLY A 592 -27.87 -3.90 -24.53
CA GLY A 592 -27.21 -3.86 -25.83
C GLY A 592 -25.93 -4.69 -25.86
N GLU A 593 -25.07 -4.55 -24.86
CA GLU A 593 -23.82 -5.33 -24.74
C GLU A 593 -24.11 -6.80 -24.44
N VAL A 594 -25.08 -7.08 -23.55
CA VAL A 594 -25.48 -8.45 -23.19
C VAL A 594 -26.04 -9.22 -24.38
N ARG A 595 -26.77 -8.54 -25.29
CA ARG A 595 -27.35 -9.14 -26.50
C ARG A 595 -26.41 -9.14 -27.71
N ARG A 596 -25.20 -8.60 -27.57
CA ARG A 596 -24.29 -8.41 -28.70
C ARG A 596 -23.76 -9.76 -29.22
N PRO A 597 -23.94 -10.06 -30.53
CA PRO A 597 -23.36 -11.26 -31.14
C PRO A 597 -21.83 -11.14 -31.24
N ASN A 598 -21.13 -12.27 -31.18
CA ASN A 598 -19.69 -12.39 -31.49
C ASN A 598 -18.75 -11.50 -30.64
N SER A 599 -19.11 -11.28 -29.38
CA SER A 599 -18.38 -10.40 -28.48
C SER A 599 -17.32 -11.15 -27.64
N LEU A 600 -16.49 -11.95 -28.33
CA LEU A 600 -15.46 -12.78 -27.70
C LEU A 600 -14.32 -11.89 -27.15
N GLY A 601 -14.09 -11.97 -25.85
CA GLY A 601 -12.85 -11.50 -25.23
C GLY A 601 -11.67 -12.43 -25.53
N LEU A 602 -10.48 -12.04 -25.07
CA LEU A 602 -9.25 -12.81 -25.29
C LEU A 602 -9.37 -14.25 -24.78
N ALA A 603 -9.98 -14.48 -23.61
CA ALA A 603 -10.24 -15.83 -23.12
C ALA A 603 -11.12 -16.65 -24.09
N GLY A 604 -12.15 -16.04 -24.68
CA GLY A 604 -13.00 -16.69 -25.69
C GLY A 604 -12.24 -17.02 -26.98
N ILE A 605 -11.34 -16.13 -27.41
CA ILE A 605 -10.45 -16.36 -28.55
C ILE A 605 -9.51 -17.54 -28.28
N GLY A 606 -8.90 -17.60 -27.09
CA GLY A 606 -8.02 -18.71 -26.69
C GLY A 606 -8.74 -20.06 -26.71
N MET A 607 -10.00 -20.09 -26.27
CA MET A 607 -10.81 -21.32 -26.33
C MET A 607 -11.14 -21.73 -27.76
N ASN A 608 -11.40 -20.77 -28.65
CA ASN A 608 -11.59 -21.08 -30.06
C ASN A 608 -10.32 -21.70 -30.66
N MET A 609 -9.13 -21.20 -30.29
CA MET A 609 -7.85 -21.82 -30.67
C MET A 609 -7.75 -23.26 -30.16
N MET A 610 -8.12 -23.52 -28.90
CA MET A 610 -8.08 -24.88 -28.33
C MET A 610 -9.00 -25.86 -29.05
N VAL A 611 -10.25 -25.45 -29.31
CA VAL A 611 -11.24 -26.27 -30.01
C VAL A 611 -10.78 -26.62 -31.42
N GLN A 612 -10.20 -25.66 -32.15
CA GLN A 612 -9.65 -25.90 -33.49
C GLN A 612 -8.47 -26.89 -33.49
N GLN A 613 -7.74 -27.00 -32.38
CA GLN A 613 -6.55 -27.85 -32.24
C GLN A 613 -6.83 -29.19 -31.51
N GLY A 614 -8.08 -29.45 -31.12
CA GLY A 614 -8.45 -30.67 -30.38
C GLY A 614 -7.87 -30.76 -28.97
N VAL A 615 -7.43 -29.64 -28.39
CA VAL A 615 -6.89 -29.57 -27.02
C VAL A 615 -8.04 -29.51 -26.02
N SER A 616 -8.09 -30.43 -25.06
CA SER A 616 -9.12 -30.43 -24.03
C SER A 616 -8.84 -29.38 -22.94
N LEU A 617 -9.90 -28.82 -22.36
CA LEU A 617 -9.80 -27.88 -21.24
C LEU A 617 -9.16 -28.54 -20.01
N ASP A 618 -9.42 -29.83 -19.81
CA ASP A 618 -8.88 -30.60 -18.69
C ASP A 618 -7.35 -30.76 -18.78
N GLU A 619 -6.81 -30.92 -20.00
CA GLU A 619 -5.36 -30.99 -20.23
C GLU A 619 -4.70 -29.64 -19.90
N LEU A 620 -5.33 -28.52 -20.27
CA LEU A 620 -4.83 -27.18 -19.96
C LEU A 620 -4.88 -26.87 -18.45
N ILE A 621 -5.97 -27.24 -17.75
CA ILE A 621 -6.09 -27.06 -16.30
C ILE A 621 -5.00 -27.87 -15.58
N ARG A 622 -4.71 -29.09 -16.02
CA ARG A 622 -3.58 -29.89 -15.49
C ARG A 622 -2.22 -29.23 -15.74
N GLN A 623 -2.03 -28.61 -16.91
CA GLN A 623 -0.79 -27.88 -17.22
C GLN A 623 -0.65 -26.59 -16.37
N LEU A 624 -1.74 -25.85 -16.15
CA LEU A 624 -1.79 -24.68 -15.27
C LEU A 624 -1.59 -25.04 -13.79
N ALA A 625 -2.01 -26.25 -13.37
CA ALA A 625 -1.85 -26.76 -12.01
C ALA A 625 -0.45 -27.30 -11.71
N GLY A 626 0.46 -27.34 -12.70
CA GLY A 626 1.84 -27.80 -12.54
C GLY A 626 2.00 -29.33 -12.68
N ARG A 627 2.98 -29.75 -13.50
CA ARG A 627 3.36 -31.17 -13.67
C ARG A 627 3.91 -31.74 -12.36
N SER A 628 3.11 -32.52 -11.64
CA SER A 628 3.63 -33.59 -10.78
C SER A 628 3.73 -34.86 -11.64
N ARG A 629 4.93 -35.18 -12.12
CA ARG A 629 5.24 -36.52 -12.62
C ARG A 629 5.31 -37.44 -11.40
N VAL A 630 4.33 -38.34 -11.27
CA VAL A 630 4.56 -39.61 -10.59
C VAL A 630 4.62 -40.65 -11.70
N GLU A 631 5.79 -41.29 -11.80
CA GLU A 631 6.08 -42.39 -12.70
C GLU A 631 5.23 -43.60 -12.32
N ASP A 632 4.55 -44.19 -13.30
CA ASP A 632 4.26 -45.62 -13.30
C ASP A 632 5.33 -46.27 -14.19
N ASP A 633 6.10 -47.18 -13.59
CA ASP A 633 7.04 -48.10 -14.23
C ASP A 633 6.35 -48.91 -15.34
N ASP A 634 6.95 -49.00 -16.54
CA ASP A 634 7.48 -50.28 -17.05
C ASP A 634 8.30 -50.11 -18.36
N CYS A 635 9.28 -51.00 -18.52
CA CYS A 635 10.07 -51.36 -19.70
C CYS A 635 11.28 -50.49 -20.11
N GLY A 636 12.46 -51.04 -19.80
CA GLY A 636 13.78 -50.52 -20.12
C GLY A 636 14.11 -50.37 -21.61
N HIS A 637 14.94 -49.39 -21.92
CA HIS A 637 16.23 -49.64 -22.56
C HIS A 637 17.17 -48.43 -22.39
N GLN A 638 18.39 -48.79 -22.02
CA GLN A 638 19.56 -47.99 -21.72
C GLN A 638 20.02 -47.14 -22.91
N PHE A 639 20.03 -45.81 -22.80
CA PHE A 639 20.99 -44.95 -23.50
C PHE A 639 21.31 -43.70 -22.67
N LEU A 640 22.57 -43.61 -22.27
CA LEU A 640 23.19 -42.56 -21.46
C LEU A 640 23.35 -41.25 -22.25
N LEU A 641 22.77 -40.15 -21.75
CA LEU A 641 23.27 -38.78 -21.94
C LEU A 641 23.01 -37.97 -20.65
N PRO A 642 23.89 -37.02 -20.26
CA PRO A 642 23.88 -36.43 -18.92
C PRO A 642 22.80 -35.36 -18.76
N GLU A 643 22.03 -35.47 -17.67
CA GLU A 643 21.09 -34.46 -17.18
C GLU A 643 21.77 -33.10 -16.99
N ARG A 644 21.22 -32.06 -17.61
CA ARG A 644 21.44 -30.67 -17.23
C ARG A 644 20.31 -30.26 -16.28
N SER A 645 20.54 -30.38 -14.99
CA SER A 645 19.74 -29.74 -13.94
C SER A 645 20.20 -28.29 -13.78
N GLY A 646 19.46 -27.36 -14.39
CA GLY A 646 19.44 -25.95 -13.98
C GLY A 646 18.24 -25.71 -13.06
N PRO A 647 18.28 -24.76 -12.12
CA PRO A 647 17.15 -24.46 -11.28
C PRO A 647 16.11 -23.69 -12.11
N GLU A 648 14.95 -24.31 -12.40
CA GLU A 648 13.81 -23.60 -12.97
C GLU A 648 13.21 -22.66 -11.91
N MET A 649 13.17 -21.36 -12.21
CA MET A 649 12.47 -20.35 -11.40
C MET A 649 10.95 -20.55 -11.54
N SER A 650 10.25 -20.73 -10.42
CA SER A 650 8.79 -20.90 -10.43
C SER A 650 8.05 -19.60 -10.75
N SER A 651 6.98 -19.69 -11.55
CA SER A 651 6.12 -18.56 -11.95
C SER A 651 5.48 -17.81 -10.78
N ILE A 652 5.36 -18.47 -9.62
CA ILE A 652 4.79 -17.94 -8.38
C ILE A 652 5.69 -16.85 -7.77
N SER A 653 7.02 -17.00 -7.85
CA SER A 653 7.95 -16.00 -7.32
C SER A 653 7.84 -14.69 -8.10
N PHE A 654 7.69 -14.79 -9.43
CA PHE A 654 7.59 -13.64 -10.33
C PHE A 654 6.33 -12.79 -10.09
N SER A 655 5.18 -13.40 -9.81
CA SER A 655 3.92 -12.68 -9.54
C SER A 655 3.97 -11.90 -8.22
N LEU A 656 4.47 -12.51 -7.14
CA LEU A 656 4.62 -11.87 -5.81
C LEU A 656 5.51 -10.61 -5.87
N ARG A 657 6.55 -10.66 -6.70
CA ARG A 657 7.50 -9.57 -6.94
C ARG A 657 6.86 -8.38 -7.68
N ILE A 658 5.90 -8.63 -8.57
CA ILE A 658 5.17 -7.58 -9.32
C ILE A 658 4.15 -6.84 -8.42
N ASP A 659 3.49 -7.53 -7.50
CA ASP A 659 2.50 -6.91 -6.59
C ASP A 659 3.19 -6.03 -5.53
N GLU A 660 4.34 -6.47 -5.02
CA GLU A 660 5.20 -5.66 -4.15
C GLU A 660 5.74 -4.43 -4.90
N LEU A 661 6.15 -4.59 -6.16
CA LEU A 661 6.56 -3.50 -7.05
C LEU A 661 5.43 -2.46 -7.23
N ALA A 662 4.20 -2.89 -7.54
CA ALA A 662 3.07 -1.99 -7.74
C ALA A 662 2.73 -1.19 -6.46
N THR A 663 2.83 -1.84 -5.29
CA THR A 663 2.57 -1.23 -3.98
C THR A 663 3.64 -0.21 -3.60
N ASN A 664 4.92 -0.57 -3.76
CA ASN A 664 6.04 0.31 -3.45
C ASN A 664 6.09 1.51 -4.40
N LEU A 665 5.88 1.29 -5.71
CA LEU A 665 5.79 2.37 -6.70
C LEU A 665 4.65 3.33 -6.39
N THR A 666 3.46 2.83 -6.06
CA THR A 666 2.29 3.68 -5.78
C THR A 666 2.48 4.54 -4.52
N THR A 667 3.13 3.98 -3.49
CA THR A 667 3.41 4.69 -2.24
C THR A 667 4.44 5.80 -2.45
N LEU A 668 5.55 5.50 -3.14
CA LEU A 668 6.62 6.47 -3.38
C LEU A 668 6.25 7.53 -4.43
N VAL A 669 5.45 7.19 -5.44
CA VAL A 669 4.93 8.18 -6.40
C VAL A 669 4.05 9.21 -5.69
N LYS A 670 3.25 8.79 -4.70
CA LYS A 670 2.46 9.72 -3.84
C LYS A 670 3.36 10.61 -2.97
N GLU A 671 4.46 10.07 -2.42
CA GLU A 671 5.41 10.88 -1.64
C GLU A 671 6.14 11.91 -2.52
N ILE A 672 6.64 11.52 -3.70
CA ILE A 672 7.36 12.38 -4.64
C ILE A 672 6.48 13.46 -5.26
N THR A 673 5.21 13.15 -5.57
CA THR A 673 4.27 14.18 -6.08
C THR A 673 3.87 15.20 -5.01
N SER A 674 4.09 14.91 -3.73
CA SER A 674 3.77 15.81 -2.61
C SER A 674 4.91 16.74 -2.21
N ARG A 675 6.18 16.38 -2.48
CA ARG A 675 7.38 17.16 -2.15
C ARG A 675 8.50 16.86 -3.15
N GLU A 676 9.20 17.89 -3.64
CA GLU A 676 10.46 17.76 -4.39
C GLU A 676 11.59 17.22 -3.48
N ASP A 677 11.46 15.99 -3.00
CA ASP A 677 12.38 15.34 -2.07
C ASP A 677 13.31 14.37 -2.83
N ASP A 678 14.58 14.75 -2.98
CA ASP A 678 15.61 13.94 -3.64
C ASP A 678 15.88 12.61 -2.90
N SER A 679 15.63 12.56 -1.59
CA SER A 679 15.71 11.33 -0.78
C SER A 679 14.62 10.34 -1.19
N ALA A 680 13.38 10.82 -1.37
CA ALA A 680 12.27 10.01 -1.86
C ALA A 680 12.52 9.52 -3.30
N ARG A 681 13.05 10.40 -4.17
CA ARG A 681 13.47 10.02 -5.54
C ARG A 681 14.53 8.93 -5.53
N LYS A 682 15.54 9.02 -4.66
CA LYS A 682 16.62 8.01 -4.53
C LYS A 682 16.07 6.67 -4.06
N LYS A 683 15.24 6.66 -3.01
CA LYS A 683 14.55 5.44 -2.53
C LYS A 683 13.71 4.78 -3.62
N LEU A 684 12.96 5.56 -4.39
CA LEU A 684 12.20 5.04 -5.53
C LEU A 684 13.12 4.41 -6.57
N LEU A 685 14.22 5.06 -6.93
CA LEU A 685 15.18 4.52 -7.88
C LEU A 685 15.80 3.20 -7.39
N ASP A 686 16.13 3.11 -6.11
CA ASP A 686 16.70 1.90 -5.52
C ASP A 686 15.70 0.74 -5.55
N ILE A 687 14.43 0.99 -5.19
CA ILE A 687 13.35 0.00 -5.30
C ILE A 687 13.14 -0.44 -6.74
N VAL A 688 13.08 0.49 -7.70
CA VAL A 688 12.92 0.15 -9.12
C VAL A 688 14.07 -0.74 -9.60
N LYS A 689 15.31 -0.45 -9.20
CA LYS A 689 16.47 -1.26 -9.56
C LYS A 689 16.42 -2.64 -8.91
N GLU A 690 16.09 -2.73 -7.63
CA GLU A 690 15.96 -4.00 -6.90
C GLU A 690 14.90 -4.89 -7.56
N GLN A 691 13.75 -4.31 -7.88
CA GLN A 691 12.68 -5.03 -8.54
C GLN A 691 13.02 -5.40 -9.99
N ALA A 692 13.75 -4.55 -10.73
CA ALA A 692 14.24 -4.92 -12.06
C ALA A 692 15.18 -6.12 -12.01
N MET A 693 16.10 -6.18 -11.04
CA MET A 693 16.99 -7.35 -10.83
C MET A 693 16.22 -8.63 -10.48
N ILE A 694 15.08 -8.46 -9.81
CA ILE A 694 14.18 -9.52 -9.36
C ILE A 694 13.32 -10.08 -10.51
N LEU A 695 12.95 -9.24 -11.48
CA LEU A 695 12.14 -9.60 -12.65
C LEU A 695 12.99 -10.13 -13.82
N GLU A 696 14.27 -9.81 -13.84
CA GLU A 696 15.18 -10.23 -14.89
C GLU A 696 15.36 -11.76 -14.87
N SER A 697 15.09 -12.41 -16.01
CA SER A 697 15.37 -13.85 -16.15
C SER A 697 16.88 -14.11 -16.13
N PRO A 698 17.34 -15.33 -15.80
CA PRO A 698 18.77 -15.63 -15.74
C PRO A 698 19.47 -15.42 -17.11
N VAL A 699 18.74 -15.64 -18.21
CA VAL A 699 19.24 -15.41 -19.56
C VAL A 699 19.36 -13.91 -19.85
N GLU A 700 18.37 -13.11 -19.48
CA GLU A 700 18.42 -11.65 -19.63
C GLU A 700 19.54 -11.05 -18.78
N PHE A 701 19.71 -11.51 -17.54
CA PHE A 701 20.81 -11.11 -16.66
C PHE A 701 22.18 -11.35 -17.30
N ILE A 702 22.40 -12.57 -17.82
CA ILE A 702 23.66 -12.92 -18.49
C ILE A 702 23.89 -12.01 -19.70
N TRP A 703 22.87 -11.81 -20.54
CA TRP A 703 23.00 -10.95 -21.71
C TRP A 703 23.22 -9.48 -21.34
N ARG A 704 22.58 -8.96 -20.28
CA ARG A 704 22.78 -7.61 -19.80
C ARG A 704 24.22 -7.39 -19.38
N ILE A 705 24.73 -8.21 -18.45
CA ILE A 705 26.11 -8.10 -17.96
C ILE A 705 27.13 -8.30 -19.11
N ALA A 706 26.88 -9.25 -20.01
CA ALA A 706 27.76 -9.49 -21.17
C ALA A 706 27.76 -8.34 -22.19
N MET A 707 26.67 -7.57 -22.27
CA MET A 707 26.51 -6.49 -23.25
C MET A 707 26.84 -5.10 -22.70
N GLU A 708 26.85 -4.90 -21.38
CA GLU A 708 27.24 -3.64 -20.72
C GLU A 708 28.57 -3.05 -21.26
N PRO A 709 29.65 -3.81 -21.50
CA PRO A 709 30.89 -3.25 -22.06
C PRO A 709 30.72 -2.49 -23.39
N HIS A 710 29.77 -2.91 -24.24
CA HIS A 710 29.48 -2.25 -25.52
C HIS A 710 28.87 -0.86 -25.32
N GLN A 711 28.04 -0.72 -24.29
CA GLN A 711 27.44 0.57 -23.88
C GLN A 711 28.55 1.53 -23.44
N HIS A 712 29.44 1.05 -22.57
CA HIS A 712 30.56 1.84 -22.08
C HIS A 712 31.53 2.28 -23.19
N ALA A 713 31.87 1.38 -24.10
CA ALA A 713 32.72 1.69 -25.25
C ALA A 713 32.08 2.76 -26.16
N SER A 714 30.77 2.68 -26.37
CA SER A 714 30.03 3.67 -27.17
C SER A 714 30.06 5.06 -26.51
N LEU A 715 29.84 5.13 -25.20
CA LEU A 715 29.86 6.41 -24.46
C LEU A 715 31.26 7.01 -24.42
N ARG A 716 32.29 6.21 -24.11
CA ARG A 716 33.69 6.66 -24.14
C ARG A 716 34.09 7.20 -25.50
N THR A 717 33.64 6.55 -26.58
CA THR A 717 33.88 7.00 -27.96
C THR A 717 33.15 8.31 -28.26
N ALA A 718 31.89 8.45 -27.84
CA ALA A 718 31.12 9.67 -28.04
C ALA A 718 31.73 10.88 -27.32
N ILE A 719 32.28 10.69 -26.11
CA ILE A 719 33.03 11.71 -25.38
C ILE A 719 34.31 12.10 -26.16
N GLU A 720 35.05 11.12 -26.68
CA GLU A 720 36.28 11.38 -27.46
C GLU A 720 35.99 12.14 -28.77
N MET A 721 34.91 11.76 -29.44
CA MET A 721 34.44 12.42 -30.66
C MET A 721 33.75 13.76 -30.40
N LYS A 722 33.62 14.19 -29.13
CA LYS A 722 32.91 15.42 -28.70
C LYS A 722 31.45 15.47 -29.13
N LEU A 723 30.81 14.31 -29.30
CA LEU A 723 29.39 14.23 -29.69
C LEU A 723 28.49 14.82 -28.60
N THR A 724 28.84 14.62 -27.33
CA THR A 724 28.16 15.25 -26.19
C THR A 724 28.13 16.76 -26.29
N ASP A 725 29.29 17.38 -26.53
CA ASP A 725 29.43 18.84 -26.63
C ASP A 725 28.68 19.40 -27.84
N LEU A 726 28.78 18.72 -28.98
CA LEU A 726 28.15 19.13 -30.24
C LEU A 726 26.62 19.06 -30.17
N VAL A 727 26.05 18.02 -29.56
CA VAL A 727 24.59 17.89 -29.40
C VAL A 727 24.05 18.87 -28.35
N VAL A 728 24.80 19.15 -27.28
CA VAL A 728 24.37 20.07 -26.21
C VAL A 728 24.51 21.54 -26.62
N SER A 729 25.60 21.90 -27.29
CA SER A 729 25.91 23.29 -27.64
C SER A 729 25.37 23.71 -29.01
N GLY A 730 25.03 22.74 -29.86
CA GLY A 730 24.52 22.95 -31.21
C GLY A 730 23.02 23.27 -31.28
N PRO A 731 22.52 23.64 -32.48
CA PRO A 731 21.09 23.82 -32.71
C PRO A 731 20.35 22.48 -32.53
N SER A 732 19.49 22.39 -31.51
CA SER A 732 18.72 21.17 -31.23
C SER A 732 17.36 21.18 -31.96
N PRO A 733 16.96 20.05 -32.59
CA PRO A 733 17.68 18.77 -32.65
C PRO A 733 18.76 18.73 -33.75
N VAL A 734 19.80 17.91 -33.55
CA VAL A 734 20.97 17.76 -34.44
C VAL A 734 20.89 16.46 -35.23
N THR A 735 21.16 16.50 -36.54
CA THR A 735 21.16 15.31 -37.41
C THR A 735 22.51 14.60 -37.43
N ALA A 736 22.51 13.29 -37.69
CA ALA A 736 23.74 12.52 -37.89
C ALA A 736 24.64 13.08 -39.00
N ASP A 737 24.04 13.61 -40.09
CA ASP A 737 24.78 14.31 -41.14
C ASP A 737 25.54 15.55 -40.63
N SER A 738 24.90 16.32 -39.74
CA SER A 738 25.54 17.49 -39.12
C SER A 738 26.67 17.08 -38.17
N LEU A 739 26.47 16.01 -37.39
CA LEU A 739 27.50 15.47 -36.51
C LEU A 739 28.69 14.92 -37.30
N ALA A 740 28.44 14.19 -38.40
CA ALA A 740 29.48 13.70 -39.29
C ALA A 740 30.31 14.83 -39.89
N LYS A 741 29.66 15.90 -40.38
CA LYS A 741 30.34 17.10 -40.89
C LYS A 741 31.17 17.80 -39.82
N SER A 742 30.68 17.88 -38.58
CA SER A 742 31.35 18.61 -37.50
C SER A 742 32.53 17.84 -36.89
N THR A 743 32.42 16.51 -36.82
CA THR A 743 33.47 15.64 -36.25
C THR A 743 34.48 15.14 -37.28
N GLY A 744 34.13 15.17 -38.57
CA GLY A 744 34.88 14.48 -39.63
C GLY A 744 34.70 12.95 -39.61
N GLY A 745 33.83 12.42 -38.75
CA GLY A 745 33.55 10.99 -38.63
C GLY A 745 32.61 10.45 -39.71
N ASP A 746 32.71 9.15 -39.98
CA ASP A 746 31.76 8.45 -40.86
C ASP A 746 30.35 8.49 -40.26
N LYS A 747 29.36 8.85 -41.09
CA LYS A 747 27.96 8.98 -40.65
C LYS A 747 27.42 7.67 -40.08
N LEU A 748 27.66 6.54 -40.75
CA LEU A 748 27.13 5.25 -40.31
C LEU A 748 27.76 4.84 -38.98
N LEU A 749 29.05 5.12 -38.76
CA LEU A 749 29.71 4.92 -37.48
C LEU A 749 29.06 5.75 -36.37
N ILE A 750 28.81 7.04 -36.61
CA ILE A 750 28.14 7.92 -35.63
C ILE A 750 26.75 7.38 -35.29
N VAL A 751 25.95 7.00 -36.29
CA VAL A 751 24.62 6.40 -36.04
C VAL A 751 24.75 5.12 -35.20
N ARG A 752 25.74 4.26 -35.47
CA ARG A 752 25.98 3.04 -34.68
C ARG A 752 26.36 3.34 -33.22
N ILE A 753 27.15 4.39 -32.97
CA ILE A 753 27.51 4.84 -31.62
C ILE A 753 26.31 5.47 -30.91
N MET A 754 25.48 6.23 -31.62
CA MET A 754 24.33 6.91 -31.02
C MET A 754 23.21 5.94 -30.61
N ARG A 755 23.00 4.82 -31.32
CA ARG A 755 21.95 3.83 -31.00
C ARG A 755 21.94 3.35 -29.54
N PRO A 756 23.03 2.81 -28.97
CA PRO A 756 23.03 2.43 -27.56
C PRO A 756 22.89 3.66 -26.65
N LEU A 757 23.44 4.81 -27.02
CA LEU A 757 23.38 6.03 -26.20
C LEU A 757 21.98 6.65 -26.12
N THR A 758 21.15 6.48 -27.14
CA THR A 758 19.75 6.87 -27.11
C THR A 758 18.91 5.89 -26.30
N CYS A 759 19.19 4.58 -26.38
CA CYS A 759 18.58 3.58 -25.52
C CYS A 759 18.94 3.79 -24.02
N MET A 760 20.17 4.23 -23.73
CA MET A 760 20.64 4.57 -22.39
C MET A 760 20.16 5.94 -21.89
N LYS A 761 19.40 6.70 -22.70
CA LYS A 761 18.95 8.06 -22.39
C LYS A 761 20.07 9.08 -22.16
N VAL A 762 21.28 8.79 -22.66
CA VAL A 762 22.35 9.80 -22.76
C VAL A 762 21.93 10.89 -23.76
N PHE A 763 21.27 10.50 -24.85
CA PHE A 763 20.60 11.38 -25.81
C PHE A 763 19.16 10.91 -26.05
N ASP A 764 18.32 11.74 -26.66
CA ASP A 764 17.01 11.30 -27.20
C ASP A 764 17.02 11.35 -28.73
N GLU A 765 16.44 10.35 -29.38
CA GLU A 765 16.24 10.32 -30.83
C GLU A 765 14.81 10.81 -31.14
N VAL A 766 14.69 12.05 -31.64
CA VAL A 766 13.41 12.74 -31.88
C VAL A 766 12.92 12.62 -33.32
N GLY A 767 13.71 11.97 -34.17
CA GLY A 767 13.41 11.68 -35.57
C GLY A 767 14.49 10.78 -36.15
N PHE A 768 14.30 10.33 -37.39
CA PHE A 768 15.27 9.45 -38.06
C PHE A 768 16.68 10.06 -38.04
N GLU A 769 17.61 9.39 -37.36
CA GLU A 769 19.02 9.82 -37.24
C GLU A 769 19.16 11.27 -36.71
N THR A 770 18.25 11.69 -35.84
CA THR A 770 18.12 13.07 -35.35
C THR A 770 18.00 13.08 -33.84
N TYR A 771 18.92 13.78 -33.18
CA TYR A 771 19.18 13.65 -31.74
C TYR A 771 19.05 14.97 -30.99
N THR A 772 18.58 14.92 -29.74
CA THR A 772 18.62 16.04 -28.78
C THR A 772 19.34 15.62 -27.50
N TRP A 773 19.82 16.62 -26.76
CA TRP A 773 20.47 16.43 -25.47
C TRP A 773 19.45 16.04 -24.38
N THR A 774 19.93 15.28 -23.40
CA THR A 774 19.27 15.03 -22.11
C THR A 774 20.11 15.61 -20.96
N PRO A 775 19.59 15.69 -19.73
CA PRO A 775 20.39 16.09 -18.56
C PRO A 775 21.69 15.30 -18.39
N ILE A 776 21.73 14.02 -18.81
CA ILE A 776 22.93 13.18 -18.75
C ILE A 776 24.01 13.68 -19.71
N SER A 777 23.69 13.86 -21.00
CA SER A 777 24.65 14.42 -21.96
C SER A 777 25.15 15.81 -21.54
N LYS A 778 24.27 16.65 -20.96
CA LYS A 778 24.67 17.97 -20.44
C LYS A 778 25.64 17.83 -19.27
N PHE A 779 25.35 16.94 -18.31
CA PHE A 779 26.25 16.67 -17.20
C PHE A 779 27.63 16.21 -17.69
N LEU A 780 27.68 15.39 -18.74
CA LEU A 780 28.92 14.89 -19.36
C LEU A 780 29.73 15.94 -20.13
N THR A 781 29.22 17.16 -20.37
CA THR A 781 30.02 18.26 -20.94
C THR A 781 30.93 18.93 -19.91
N MET A 782 30.72 18.67 -18.61
CA MET A 782 31.60 19.20 -17.57
C MET A 782 32.93 18.45 -17.59
N PRO A 783 34.08 19.15 -17.53
CA PRO A 783 35.39 18.50 -17.56
C PRO A 783 35.57 17.43 -16.47
N SER A 784 35.12 17.72 -15.24
CA SER A 784 35.24 16.80 -14.11
C SER A 784 34.44 15.50 -14.31
N SER A 785 33.22 15.57 -14.85
CA SER A 785 32.38 14.38 -15.09
C SER A 785 32.88 13.56 -16.27
N ALA A 786 33.30 14.21 -17.36
CA ALA A 786 33.90 13.55 -18.52
C ALA A 786 35.24 12.89 -18.13
N GLY A 787 36.10 13.60 -17.40
CA GLY A 787 37.38 13.10 -16.90
C GLY A 787 37.20 11.91 -15.95
N CYS A 788 36.22 12.01 -15.03
CA CYS A 788 35.82 10.89 -14.17
C CYS A 788 35.46 9.64 -14.99
N TYR A 789 34.59 9.78 -15.99
CA TYR A 789 34.19 8.64 -16.83
C TYR A 789 35.37 8.07 -17.64
N LYS A 790 36.26 8.93 -18.16
CA LYS A 790 37.49 8.50 -18.84
C LYS A 790 38.38 7.68 -17.93
N PHE A 791 38.62 8.14 -16.70
CA PHE A 791 39.40 7.39 -15.72
C PHE A 791 38.76 6.01 -15.42
N MET A 792 37.46 5.99 -15.15
CA MET A 792 36.72 4.76 -14.87
C MET A 792 36.81 3.74 -16.01
N PHE A 793 36.74 4.20 -17.26
CA PHE A 793 36.81 3.32 -18.43
C PHE A 793 38.25 2.91 -18.79
N ASP A 794 39.15 3.89 -18.93
CA ASP A 794 40.50 3.65 -19.47
C ASP A 794 41.38 2.90 -18.45
N GLN A 795 41.21 3.19 -17.15
CA GLN A 795 42.06 2.67 -16.08
C GLN A 795 41.36 1.60 -15.25
N LEU A 796 40.24 1.94 -14.61
CA LEU A 796 39.59 1.01 -13.67
C LEU A 796 39.03 -0.22 -14.39
N ALA A 797 38.30 -0.06 -15.50
CA ALA A 797 37.74 -1.22 -16.22
C ALA A 797 38.83 -2.18 -16.69
N LYS A 798 39.98 -1.64 -17.15
CA LYS A 798 41.16 -2.46 -17.50
C LYS A 798 41.67 -3.26 -16.31
N ALA A 799 41.79 -2.63 -15.14
CA ALA A 799 42.19 -3.32 -13.91
C ALA A 799 41.19 -4.42 -13.53
N CYS A 800 39.89 -4.13 -13.57
CA CYS A 800 38.83 -5.07 -13.19
C CYS A 800 38.77 -6.30 -14.11
N VAL A 801 38.87 -6.10 -15.43
CA VAL A 801 38.88 -7.20 -16.42
C VAL A 801 40.05 -8.17 -16.18
N HIS A 802 41.14 -7.69 -15.60
CA HIS A 802 42.34 -8.50 -15.32
C HIS A 802 42.28 -9.30 -14.01
N ILE A 803 41.36 -8.96 -13.09
CA ILE A 803 41.24 -9.62 -11.77
C ILE A 803 41.18 -11.15 -11.87
N PRO A 804 40.35 -11.76 -12.73
CA PRO A 804 40.28 -13.23 -12.82
C PRO A 804 41.62 -13.86 -13.20
N THR A 805 42.36 -13.22 -14.11
CA THR A 805 43.71 -13.68 -14.51
C THR A 805 44.68 -13.56 -13.34
N PHE A 806 44.72 -12.41 -12.66
CA PHE A 806 45.58 -12.21 -11.49
C PHE A 806 45.29 -13.23 -10.38
N LEU A 807 44.02 -13.40 -9.98
CA LEU A 807 43.65 -14.32 -8.91
C LEU A 807 43.94 -15.78 -9.27
N SER A 808 43.81 -16.17 -10.53
CA SER A 808 44.21 -17.53 -10.97
C SER A 808 45.71 -17.80 -10.78
N GLN A 809 46.56 -16.77 -10.92
CA GLN A 809 48.01 -16.87 -10.74
C GLN A 809 48.43 -16.88 -9.27
N THR A 810 47.62 -16.27 -8.38
CA THR A 810 47.88 -16.22 -6.94
C THR A 810 47.15 -17.30 -6.15
N SER A 811 46.55 -18.29 -6.83
CA SER A 811 45.70 -19.31 -6.20
C SER A 811 44.58 -18.70 -5.36
N TYR A 812 44.01 -17.60 -5.84
CA TYR A 812 42.92 -16.84 -5.20
C TYR A 812 43.28 -16.31 -3.80
N ALA A 813 44.56 -16.03 -3.55
CA ALA A 813 45.01 -15.35 -2.34
C ALA A 813 44.65 -13.86 -2.39
N ASN A 814 44.20 -13.33 -1.24
CA ASN A 814 44.01 -11.89 -1.08
C ASN A 814 45.38 -11.17 -1.20
N PRO A 815 45.54 -10.16 -2.08
CA PRO A 815 46.82 -9.49 -2.25
C PRO A 815 47.31 -8.84 -0.96
N SER A 816 48.61 -8.97 -0.70
CA SER A 816 49.29 -8.29 0.40
C SER A 816 50.63 -7.74 -0.07
N GLY A 817 51.05 -6.59 0.49
CA GLY A 817 52.27 -5.91 0.08
C GLY A 817 52.11 -5.10 -1.23
N THR A 818 53.21 -4.97 -1.98
CA THR A 818 53.31 -4.08 -3.16
C THR A 818 53.00 -4.77 -4.49
N ASN A 819 52.79 -6.09 -4.55
CA ASN A 819 52.49 -6.77 -5.80
C ASN A 819 51.02 -7.17 -5.84
N GLY A 820 50.25 -6.49 -6.69
CA GLY A 820 48.79 -6.60 -6.80
C GLY A 820 48.27 -6.74 -8.22
N ASN A 821 46.93 -6.73 -8.33
CA ASN A 821 46.24 -6.81 -9.61
C ASN A 821 46.65 -5.67 -10.55
N PHE A 822 46.78 -4.45 -10.04
CA PHE A 822 47.17 -3.28 -10.82
C PHE A 822 48.53 -3.47 -11.52
N GLN A 823 49.55 -3.93 -10.80
CA GLN A 823 50.89 -4.16 -11.35
C GLN A 823 50.85 -5.18 -12.50
N SER A 824 50.05 -6.25 -12.32
CA SER A 824 49.84 -7.28 -13.33
C SER A 824 49.12 -6.73 -14.56
N ALA A 825 48.02 -5.99 -14.37
CA ALA A 825 47.18 -5.45 -15.44
C ALA A 825 47.88 -4.36 -16.28
N PHE A 826 48.75 -3.57 -15.65
CA PHE A 826 49.47 -2.47 -16.30
C PHE A 826 50.93 -2.80 -16.63
N SER A 827 51.38 -4.02 -16.34
CA SER A 827 52.75 -4.46 -16.58
C SER A 827 53.78 -3.48 -16.00
N THR A 828 53.58 -3.09 -14.74
CA THR A 828 54.40 -2.11 -14.03
C THR A 828 54.83 -2.65 -12.66
N THR A 829 55.95 -2.16 -12.14
CA THR A 829 56.40 -2.42 -10.76
C THR A 829 55.94 -1.35 -9.77
N LEU A 830 55.32 -0.27 -10.25
CA LEU A 830 54.90 0.86 -9.42
C LEU A 830 53.54 0.58 -8.76
N GLN A 831 53.35 1.16 -7.57
CA GLN A 831 52.01 1.29 -6.98
C GLN A 831 51.18 2.31 -7.77
N PHE A 832 49.85 2.25 -7.62
CA PHE A 832 48.91 3.09 -8.36
C PHE A 832 49.24 4.60 -8.30
N PHE A 833 49.44 5.17 -7.11
CA PHE A 833 49.73 6.61 -6.97
C PHE A 833 51.09 7.03 -7.58
N PRO A 834 52.22 6.34 -7.31
CA PRO A 834 53.47 6.57 -8.05
C PRO A 834 53.32 6.42 -9.56
N TRP A 835 52.53 5.45 -10.03
CA TRP A 835 52.26 5.28 -11.44
C TRP A 835 51.50 6.46 -12.04
N LEU A 836 50.49 7.01 -11.34
CA LEU A 836 49.79 8.23 -11.77
C LEU A 836 50.72 9.44 -11.89
N ILE A 837 51.68 9.60 -10.98
CA ILE A 837 52.67 10.69 -11.03
C ILE A 837 53.51 10.60 -12.32
N GLU A 838 53.84 9.40 -12.78
CA GLU A 838 54.55 9.19 -14.05
C GLU A 838 53.65 9.30 -15.30
N HIS A 839 52.32 9.35 -15.12
CA HIS A 839 51.32 9.40 -16.19
C HIS A 839 50.41 10.63 -16.03
N PRO A 840 50.90 11.85 -16.32
CA PRO A 840 50.21 13.09 -15.99
C PRO A 840 48.82 13.22 -16.62
N ASP A 841 48.60 12.71 -17.84
CA ASP A 841 47.28 12.71 -18.47
C ASP A 841 46.26 11.87 -17.69
N GLN A 842 46.70 10.75 -17.11
CA GLN A 842 45.86 9.90 -16.25
C GLN A 842 45.67 10.52 -14.88
N MET A 843 46.68 11.22 -14.36
CA MET A 843 46.57 12.00 -13.13
C MET A 843 45.50 13.10 -13.24
N VAL A 844 45.36 13.74 -14.41
CA VAL A 844 44.28 14.71 -14.65
C VAL A 844 42.91 14.04 -14.55
N HIS A 845 42.69 12.92 -15.25
CA HIS A 845 41.42 12.20 -15.19
C HIS A 845 41.11 11.66 -13.78
N PHE A 846 42.14 11.21 -13.04
CA PHE A 846 42.00 10.81 -11.65
C PHE A 846 41.62 12.00 -10.75
N ASN A 847 42.27 13.15 -10.92
CA ASN A 847 41.90 14.37 -10.19
C ASN A 847 40.46 14.80 -10.50
N ASP A 848 40.02 14.68 -11.75
CA ASP A 848 38.63 14.91 -12.15
C ASP A 848 37.67 13.93 -11.46
N PHE A 849 38.02 12.64 -11.39
CA PHE A 849 37.28 11.62 -10.63
C PHE A 849 37.12 12.01 -9.17
N ILE A 850 38.20 12.43 -8.50
CA ILE A 850 38.17 12.87 -7.09
C ILE A 850 37.36 14.18 -6.93
N ALA A 851 37.32 15.04 -7.95
CA ALA A 851 36.62 16.32 -7.92
C ALA A 851 35.09 16.20 -8.13
N VAL A 852 34.59 15.10 -8.70
CA VAL A 852 33.15 14.88 -8.85
C VAL A 852 32.52 14.67 -7.47
N LYS A 853 31.91 15.72 -6.93
CA LYS A 853 31.12 15.65 -5.70
C LYS A 853 29.81 14.89 -5.96
N PRO A 854 29.43 13.91 -5.12
CA PRO A 854 28.09 13.36 -5.13
C PRO A 854 27.06 14.48 -4.95
N VAL A 855 25.96 14.45 -5.73
CA VAL A 855 24.87 15.45 -5.68
C VAL A 855 24.24 15.56 -4.27
N SER A 856 24.41 14.53 -3.44
CA SER A 856 23.85 14.41 -2.08
C SER A 856 24.93 14.28 -0.99
N ARG A 857 26.11 14.88 -1.16
CA ARG A 857 27.18 14.77 -0.16
C ARG A 857 26.77 15.49 1.12
N VAL A 858 26.52 14.73 2.18
CA VAL A 858 26.31 15.24 3.54
C VAL A 858 27.66 15.20 4.25
N GLU A 859 28.08 16.32 4.85
CA GLU A 859 29.36 16.35 5.53
C GLU A 859 29.23 15.67 6.90
N TRP A 860 30.29 14.99 7.35
CA TRP A 860 30.25 14.16 8.56
C TRP A 860 29.83 14.95 9.81
N TYR A 861 30.13 16.25 9.83
CA TYR A 861 29.78 17.16 10.91
C TYR A 861 28.32 17.64 10.91
N ASP A 862 27.52 17.29 9.90
CA ASP A 862 26.09 17.60 9.85
C ASP A 862 25.26 16.57 10.66
N PHE A 863 25.73 15.33 10.79
CA PHE A 863 25.04 14.25 11.51
C PHE A 863 25.79 13.76 12.77
N VAL A 864 27.01 14.23 12.99
CA VAL A 864 27.79 13.95 14.21
C VAL A 864 27.64 15.11 15.18
N PRO A 865 27.37 14.87 16.48
CA PRO A 865 27.20 15.94 17.46
C PRO A 865 28.54 16.59 17.84
N ILE A 866 29.05 17.48 16.99
CA ILE A 866 30.37 18.13 17.12
C ILE A 866 30.56 18.80 18.47
N GLN A 867 29.52 19.45 18.99
CA GLN A 867 29.58 20.10 20.30
C GLN A 867 29.97 19.10 21.40
N LYS A 868 29.38 17.91 21.39
CA LYS A 868 29.63 16.86 22.39
C LYS A 868 30.94 16.10 22.11
N LEU A 869 31.19 15.78 20.84
CA LEU A 869 32.31 14.95 20.44
C LEU A 869 33.65 15.70 20.57
N LEU A 870 33.71 16.92 20.05
CA LEU A 870 34.95 17.68 19.87
C LEU A 870 35.05 18.91 20.79
N LEU A 871 33.98 19.69 20.98
CA LEU A 871 34.08 21.02 21.59
C LEU A 871 33.92 21.06 23.13
N GLN A 872 33.09 20.20 23.73
CA GLN A 872 32.75 20.24 25.15
C GLN A 872 33.96 20.16 26.10
N ASP A 873 34.92 19.30 25.77
CA ASP A 873 36.14 19.09 26.57
C ASP A 873 37.39 19.63 25.85
N PHE A 874 37.22 20.50 24.85
CA PHE A 874 38.35 21.04 24.11
C PHE A 874 39.23 21.91 25.03
N ILE A 875 40.55 21.72 24.95
CA ILE A 875 41.51 22.41 25.80
C ILE A 875 42.16 23.48 24.93
N GLU A 876 41.99 24.74 25.30
CA GLU A 876 42.59 25.82 24.53
C GLU A 876 44.12 25.69 24.44
N GLY A 877 44.68 25.86 23.24
CA GLY A 877 46.11 25.68 22.95
C GLY A 877 46.51 24.26 22.54
N THR A 878 45.57 23.33 22.40
CA THR A 878 45.76 22.05 21.68
C THR A 878 45.19 22.15 20.26
N ALA A 879 45.60 21.23 19.38
CA ALA A 879 44.95 21.07 18.09
C ALA A 879 43.55 20.47 18.31
N LEU A 880 42.51 21.07 17.74
CA LEU A 880 41.14 20.53 17.78
C LEU A 880 41.01 19.33 16.84
N LEU A 881 41.48 19.47 15.60
CA LEU A 881 41.39 18.45 14.57
C LEU A 881 42.67 18.46 13.74
N VAL A 882 43.29 17.28 13.60
CA VAL A 882 44.41 17.02 12.71
C VAL A 882 43.88 16.18 11.55
N ASP A 883 43.73 16.79 10.38
CA ASP A 883 43.24 16.15 9.15
C ASP A 883 44.44 15.51 8.42
N ILE A 884 44.56 14.19 8.54
CA ILE A 884 45.69 13.40 8.03
C ILE A 884 45.35 12.89 6.63
N GLY A 885 46.13 13.31 5.63
CA GLY A 885 45.81 13.04 4.22
C GLY A 885 44.66 13.90 3.71
N GLY A 886 44.51 15.12 4.24
CA GLY A 886 43.37 16.01 3.95
C GLY A 886 43.41 16.68 2.57
N ASN A 887 44.37 16.33 1.71
CA ASN A 887 44.54 16.85 0.36
C ASN A 887 44.61 18.40 0.36
N ARG A 888 43.83 19.08 -0.49
CA ARG A 888 43.77 20.55 -0.55
C ARG A 888 43.06 21.22 0.64
N GLY A 889 42.53 20.46 1.60
CA GLY A 889 41.94 21.00 2.83
C GLY A 889 40.49 21.50 2.72
N LEU A 890 39.79 21.18 1.62
CA LEU A 890 38.39 21.64 1.41
C LEU A 890 37.43 21.17 2.51
N ASN A 891 37.60 19.96 3.06
CA ASN A 891 36.76 19.47 4.15
C ASN A 891 37.00 20.28 5.43
N LEU A 892 38.26 20.58 5.75
CA LEU A 892 38.64 21.33 6.93
C LEU A 892 38.21 22.81 6.84
N GLU A 893 38.21 23.37 5.64
CA GLU A 893 37.67 24.70 5.38
C GLU A 893 36.15 24.74 5.57
N GLY A 894 35.41 23.77 5.02
CA GLY A 894 33.98 23.62 5.26
C GLY A 894 33.64 23.44 6.75
N PHE A 895 34.43 22.63 7.47
CA PHE A 895 34.29 22.47 8.92
C PHE A 895 34.50 23.79 9.67
N LYS A 896 35.52 24.57 9.29
CA LYS A 896 35.77 25.88 9.92
C LYS A 896 34.63 26.87 9.64
N GLN A 897 34.08 26.86 8.43
CA GLN A 897 32.93 27.70 8.05
C GLN A 897 31.67 27.32 8.85
N ALA A 898 31.44 26.03 9.07
CA ALA A 898 30.31 25.53 9.87
C ALA A 898 30.46 25.86 11.37
N PHE A 899 31.69 25.95 11.87
CA PHE A 899 31.99 26.22 13.29
C PHE A 899 32.94 27.42 13.44
N PRO A 900 32.49 28.66 13.15
CA PRO A 900 33.33 29.86 13.15
C PRO A 900 33.87 30.24 14.54
N GLN A 901 33.32 29.67 15.61
CA GLN A 901 33.83 29.82 16.98
C GLN A 901 35.20 29.15 17.21
N ILE A 902 35.63 28.28 16.30
CA ILE A 902 36.93 27.61 16.40
C ILE A 902 38.05 28.62 16.14
N LYS A 903 38.94 28.77 17.13
CA LYS A 903 40.06 29.71 17.06
C LYS A 903 41.03 29.36 15.93
N ALA A 904 41.51 30.37 15.22
CA ALA A 904 42.58 30.22 14.24
C ALA A 904 43.80 29.49 14.83
N GLY A 905 44.41 28.63 14.03
CA GLY A 905 45.52 27.77 14.43
C GLY A 905 45.09 26.44 15.07
N SER A 906 43.81 26.23 15.40
CA SER A 906 43.37 25.00 16.09
C SER A 906 43.12 23.82 15.13
N LEU A 907 43.11 24.07 13.82
CA LEU A 907 42.91 23.06 12.78
C LEU A 907 44.24 22.86 12.04
N ILE A 908 44.64 21.60 11.85
CA ILE A 908 45.89 21.24 11.18
C ILE A 908 45.57 20.37 9.98
N LEU A 909 46.04 20.77 8.80
CA LEU A 909 46.00 19.99 7.56
C LEU A 909 47.34 19.31 7.34
N GLN A 910 47.34 17.98 7.20
CA GLN A 910 48.52 17.17 6.91
C GLN A 910 48.38 16.47 5.56
N ASP A 911 49.42 16.59 4.72
CA ASP A 911 49.57 15.83 3.48
C ASP A 911 51.06 15.83 3.05
N LEU A 912 51.37 15.13 1.95
CA LEU A 912 52.72 15.07 1.39
C LEU A 912 53.24 16.47 1.00
N PRO A 913 54.58 16.69 1.04
CA PRO A 913 55.18 17.99 0.74
C PRO A 913 54.69 18.64 -0.55
N ASN A 914 54.62 17.89 -1.65
CA ASN A 914 54.21 18.37 -2.96
C ASN A 914 52.72 18.77 -3.00
N VAL A 915 51.85 18.10 -2.25
CA VAL A 915 50.43 18.44 -2.17
C VAL A 915 50.25 19.74 -1.40
N ILE A 916 50.88 19.85 -0.21
CA ILE A 916 50.83 21.06 0.62
C ILE A 916 51.40 22.28 -0.10
N ASP A 917 52.49 22.11 -0.84
CA ASP A 917 53.12 23.19 -1.61
C ASP A 917 52.26 23.67 -2.80
N ASP A 918 51.37 22.83 -3.35
CA ASP A 918 50.46 23.17 -4.45
C ASP A 918 49.15 23.86 -3.99
N ILE A 919 48.95 24.07 -2.69
CA ILE A 919 47.77 24.75 -2.15
C ILE A 919 47.87 26.26 -2.38
N LYS A 920 47.11 26.76 -3.37
CA LYS A 920 47.04 28.19 -3.70
C LYS A 920 46.18 28.98 -2.72
N GLU A 921 45.01 28.45 -2.39
CA GLU A 921 44.00 29.11 -1.54
C GLU A 921 43.56 28.13 -0.45
N LEU A 922 43.62 28.58 0.81
CA LEU A 922 43.10 27.93 2.01
C LEU A 922 43.15 28.95 3.14
N ASP A 923 42.11 29.03 3.96
CA ASP A 923 42.03 29.93 5.13
C ASP A 923 43.32 29.92 5.99
N GLU A 924 43.90 31.11 6.22
CA GLU A 924 45.16 31.30 6.97
C GLU A 924 45.11 30.80 8.43
N GLY A 925 43.91 30.67 9.00
CA GLY A 925 43.70 30.09 10.31
C GLY A 925 43.78 28.57 10.35
N ILE A 926 44.02 27.89 9.23
CA ILE A 926 44.31 26.45 9.14
C ILE A 926 45.83 26.27 9.01
N VAL A 927 46.42 25.48 9.91
CA VAL A 927 47.87 25.21 9.89
C VAL A 927 48.19 24.13 8.87
N ARG A 928 48.95 24.48 7.84
CA ARG A 928 49.46 23.53 6.83
C ARG A 928 50.71 22.84 7.37
N MET A 929 50.73 21.51 7.36
CA MET A 929 51.83 20.71 7.86
C MET A 929 52.21 19.62 6.87
N LYS A 930 53.47 19.59 6.43
CA LYS A 930 53.99 18.52 5.58
C LYS A 930 54.18 17.27 6.43
N HIS A 931 53.51 16.18 6.09
CA HIS A 931 53.60 14.93 6.83
C HIS A 931 53.33 13.73 5.94
N ASP A 932 54.14 12.69 6.11
CA ASP A 932 53.93 11.36 5.56
C ASP A 932 53.37 10.47 6.68
N PHE A 933 52.14 9.97 6.51
CA PHE A 933 51.45 9.16 7.52
C PHE A 933 52.10 7.77 7.74
N PHE A 934 53.06 7.36 6.91
CA PHE A 934 53.93 6.20 7.15
C PHE A 934 55.07 6.50 8.15
N THR A 935 55.16 7.74 8.64
CA THR A 935 56.13 8.16 9.65
C THR A 935 55.46 8.52 10.96
N ALA A 936 56.25 8.69 12.03
CA ALA A 936 55.72 9.06 13.33
C ALA A 936 54.90 10.37 13.28
N GLN A 937 53.68 10.34 13.80
CA GLN A 937 52.78 11.49 13.81
C GLN A 937 53.37 12.65 14.64
N PRO A 938 53.67 13.82 14.03
CA PRO A 938 54.38 14.92 14.70
C PRO A 938 53.52 15.71 15.69
N VAL A 939 52.19 15.69 15.55
CA VAL A 939 51.29 16.34 16.50
C VAL A 939 50.98 15.32 17.60
N ILE A 940 51.56 15.50 18.78
CA ILE A 940 51.44 14.55 19.89
C ILE A 940 50.23 14.89 20.76
N GLY A 941 49.52 13.86 21.23
CA GLY A 941 48.39 13.94 22.16
C GLY A 941 48.80 14.40 23.56
N LYS A 942 47.85 14.91 24.34
CA LYS A 942 48.11 15.38 25.71
C LYS A 942 47.99 14.23 26.70
N SER A 943 49.07 13.88 27.41
CA SER A 943 49.01 12.95 28.55
C SER A 943 48.37 13.64 29.77
N HIS A 944 47.37 13.01 30.39
CA HIS A 944 46.78 13.44 31.66
C HIS A 944 47.76 13.14 32.81
N ILE A 945 48.78 13.97 33.01
CA ILE A 945 49.49 14.00 34.29
C ILE A 945 48.62 14.82 35.25
N PHE A 946 47.95 14.16 36.20
CA PHE A 946 47.48 14.82 37.43
C PHE A 946 48.73 15.36 38.16
N PRO A 947 48.84 16.66 38.46
CA PRO A 947 49.91 17.11 39.33
C PRO A 947 49.60 16.61 40.75
N LEU A 948 50.24 15.53 41.16
CA LEU A 948 50.42 15.20 42.57
C LEU A 948 51.44 16.19 43.16
N TYR A 949 50.89 17.17 43.89
CA TYR A 949 51.51 18.06 44.89
C TYR A 949 52.51 19.16 44.47
N PRO A 950 52.49 20.32 45.19
CA PRO A 950 53.44 21.42 45.01
C PRO A 950 54.71 21.22 45.87
N HIS A 951 55.75 21.98 45.51
CA HIS A 951 57.11 22.08 46.10
C HIS A 951 58.07 20.97 45.63
N SER A 952 59.13 21.22 44.88
CA SER A 952 60.20 22.20 45.13
C SER A 952 61.08 22.40 43.88
N SER A 953 61.71 23.56 43.81
CA SER A 953 62.67 24.09 42.85
C SER A 953 63.76 23.11 42.36
N ILE A 954 64.02 23.08 41.04
CA ILE A 954 65.38 23.19 40.46
C ILE A 954 65.34 23.43 38.94
N PHE A 955 66.09 24.45 38.52
CA PHE A 955 66.36 24.83 37.14
C PHE A 955 67.35 23.84 36.49
N VAL A 956 67.04 23.33 35.29
CA VAL A 956 68.07 23.00 34.29
C VAL A 956 67.55 23.41 32.90
N ARG A 957 68.18 24.44 32.34
CA ARG A 957 68.06 24.83 30.93
C ARG A 957 68.85 23.84 30.08
N PHE A 958 68.22 23.23 29.09
CA PHE A 958 68.89 22.88 27.84
C PHE A 958 68.12 23.51 26.67
N SER A 959 68.83 24.39 25.97
CA SER A 959 68.39 25.02 24.73
C SER A 959 68.82 24.14 23.57
N LEU A 960 67.87 23.73 22.73
CA LEU A 960 68.13 23.44 21.32
C LEU A 960 67.05 24.15 20.49
N ARG A 961 67.51 25.12 19.70
CA ARG A 961 66.73 25.82 18.68
C ARG A 961 66.57 24.89 17.47
N SER A 962 65.34 24.61 17.09
CA SER A 962 64.92 24.43 15.70
C SER A 962 63.68 25.29 15.46
N PRO A 963 63.68 26.23 14.52
CA PRO A 963 62.49 26.97 14.14
C PRO A 963 61.69 26.12 13.15
N LEU A 964 60.38 25.96 13.39
CA LEU A 964 59.32 25.33 12.55
C LEU A 964 58.54 24.18 13.22
N LEU A 965 58.19 24.29 14.51
CA LEU A 965 57.08 23.52 15.09
C LEU A 965 56.26 24.48 15.96
N THR A 966 55.11 24.92 15.47
CA THR A 966 54.09 25.57 16.31
C THR A 966 53.72 24.60 17.44
N ASN A 967 54.09 24.97 18.68
CA ASN A 967 53.97 24.14 19.88
C ASN A 967 52.51 23.87 20.28
N PHE A 968 51.86 22.88 19.66
CA PHE A 968 50.59 22.33 20.14
C PHE A 968 50.81 21.44 21.37
N LYS A 969 50.06 21.67 22.45
CA LYS A 969 50.16 20.89 23.71
C LYS A 969 49.26 19.65 23.73
N GLY A 970 49.03 19.01 22.58
CA GLY A 970 48.03 17.96 22.41
C GLY A 970 47.25 18.08 21.11
N ALA A 971 46.58 16.99 20.70
CA ALA A 971 45.48 16.99 19.75
C ALA A 971 44.22 16.38 20.38
N ARG A 972 43.06 16.96 20.11
CA ARG A 972 41.75 16.44 20.53
C ARG A 972 41.28 15.32 19.62
N ALA A 973 41.47 15.45 18.30
CA ALA A 973 41.14 14.41 17.34
C ALA A 973 42.16 14.32 16.20
N TYR A 974 42.48 13.09 15.82
CA TYR A 974 43.12 12.75 14.55
C TYR A 974 42.04 12.26 13.60
N TYR A 975 42.02 12.78 12.39
CA TYR A 975 40.98 12.51 11.40
C TYR A 975 41.59 11.90 10.15
N LEU A 976 40.99 10.81 9.67
CA LEU A 976 41.35 10.13 8.42
C LEU A 976 40.08 10.02 7.58
N ARG A 977 40.15 10.41 6.31
CA ARG A 977 39.02 10.30 5.38
C ARG A 977 39.49 9.65 4.09
N TYR A 978 38.92 8.50 3.74
CA TYR A 978 39.27 7.76 2.52
C TYR A 978 40.79 7.52 2.40
N ILE A 979 41.38 6.93 3.44
CA ILE A 979 42.83 6.65 3.53
C ILE A 979 43.08 5.17 3.79
N LEU A 980 42.40 4.59 4.77
CA LEU A 980 42.63 3.23 5.21
C LEU A 980 41.99 2.21 4.26
N HIS A 981 40.94 2.58 3.52
CA HIS A 981 40.37 1.71 2.48
C HIS A 981 41.32 1.44 1.29
N ASP A 982 42.27 2.35 1.04
CA ASP A 982 43.30 2.22 -0.01
C ASP A 982 44.39 1.21 0.35
N HIS A 983 44.32 0.62 1.55
CA HIS A 983 45.43 -0.10 2.16
C HIS A 983 44.99 -1.42 2.77
N SER A 984 45.85 -2.44 2.64
CA SER A 984 45.69 -3.71 3.37
C SER A 984 45.79 -3.50 4.89
N ASP A 985 45.27 -4.44 5.68
CA ASP A 985 45.31 -4.37 7.15
C ASP A 985 46.72 -4.24 7.73
N ALA A 986 47.71 -4.91 7.13
CA ALA A 986 49.10 -4.80 7.58
C ALA A 986 49.63 -3.36 7.47
N VAL A 987 49.26 -2.68 6.38
CA VAL A 987 49.60 -1.27 6.15
C VAL A 987 48.80 -0.37 7.10
N CYS A 988 47.50 -0.61 7.24
CA CYS A 988 46.65 0.15 8.16
C CYS A 988 47.16 0.09 9.60
N ARG A 989 47.61 -1.09 10.08
CA ARG A 989 48.23 -1.24 11.41
C ARG A 989 49.47 -0.35 11.58
N THR A 990 50.26 -0.16 10.53
CA THR A 990 51.45 0.71 10.56
C THR A 990 51.03 2.18 10.75
N ILE A 991 50.10 2.66 9.92
CA ILE A 991 49.57 4.03 9.98
C ILE A 991 48.93 4.28 11.36
N LEU A 992 48.03 3.39 11.78
CA LEU A 992 47.34 3.49 13.06
C LEU A 992 48.31 3.44 14.25
N SER A 993 49.39 2.64 14.19
CA SER A 993 50.38 2.57 15.27
C SER A 993 51.10 3.90 15.51
N HIS A 994 51.39 4.66 14.45
CA HIS A 994 51.95 6.01 14.58
C HIS A 994 50.97 6.97 15.27
N ILE A 995 49.68 6.88 14.93
CA ILE A 995 48.64 7.69 15.56
C ILE A 995 48.43 7.27 17.01
N VAL A 996 48.37 5.97 17.32
CA VAL A 996 48.28 5.43 18.68
C VAL A 996 49.44 5.93 19.55
N THR A 997 50.65 5.93 19.02
CA THR A 997 51.85 6.44 19.70
C THR A 997 51.70 7.92 20.04
N ALA A 998 51.20 8.72 19.09
CA ALA A 998 50.91 10.13 19.34
C ALA A 998 49.77 10.31 20.35
N MET A 999 48.69 9.54 20.29
CA MET A 999 47.56 9.61 21.24
C MET A 999 47.98 9.31 22.68
N ARG A 1000 48.93 8.39 22.90
CA ARG A 1000 49.47 8.05 24.24
C ARG A 1000 50.29 9.19 24.86
N GLY A 1001 50.95 9.99 24.03
CA GLY A 1001 51.82 11.08 24.45
C GLY A 1001 53.19 10.61 24.99
N GLN A 1002 54.14 11.55 25.17
CA GLN A 1002 55.47 11.22 25.70
C GLN A 1002 55.44 11.08 27.24
N GLY A 1003 55.83 9.90 27.74
CA GLY A 1003 56.17 9.67 29.16
C GLY A 1003 55.10 9.00 30.04
N SER A 1004 53.95 8.57 29.51
CA SER A 1004 52.94 7.85 30.31
C SER A 1004 53.10 6.34 30.17
N THR A 1005 53.67 5.68 31.18
CA THR A 1005 53.71 4.21 31.33
C THR A 1005 52.49 3.66 32.09
N VAL A 1006 51.49 4.49 32.37
CA VAL A 1006 50.28 4.11 33.12
C VAL A 1006 49.06 4.40 32.27
N ALA A 1007 48.22 3.38 32.09
CA ALA A 1007 46.91 3.49 31.45
C ALA A 1007 46.03 4.47 32.24
N THR A 1008 45.94 5.72 31.77
CA THR A 1008 44.96 6.67 32.31
C THR A 1008 43.59 6.31 31.76
N PRO A 1009 42.55 6.13 32.60
CA PRO A 1009 41.26 5.56 32.20
C PRO A 1009 40.42 6.43 31.23
N ARG A 1010 40.90 7.62 30.82
CA ARG A 1010 40.30 8.42 29.74
C ARG A 1010 41.38 9.15 28.93
N SER A 1011 41.69 8.67 27.73
CA SER A 1011 42.52 9.41 26.77
C SER A 1011 41.81 10.69 26.31
N TYR A 1012 42.52 11.82 26.32
CA TYR A 1012 42.03 13.11 25.81
C TYR A 1012 41.77 13.06 24.30
N SER A 1013 42.62 12.32 23.58
CA SER A 1013 42.64 12.25 22.12
C SER A 1013 41.63 11.21 21.62
N LYS A 1014 40.99 11.50 20.48
CA LYS A 1014 40.15 10.57 19.71
C LYS A 1014 40.76 10.32 18.33
N LEU A 1015 40.46 9.16 17.76
CA LEU A 1015 40.66 8.88 16.35
C LEU A 1015 39.30 8.88 15.67
N LEU A 1016 39.18 9.60 14.57
CA LEU A 1016 37.98 9.71 13.76
C LEU A 1016 38.30 9.21 12.34
N ILE A 1017 37.65 8.14 11.90
CA ILE A 1017 37.84 7.57 10.55
C ILE A 1017 36.54 7.76 9.78
N PHE A 1018 36.60 8.35 8.59
CA PHE A 1018 35.44 8.59 7.74
C PHE A 1018 35.58 7.85 6.41
N GLU A 1019 34.91 6.70 6.31
CA GLU A 1019 34.99 5.78 5.17
C GLU A 1019 33.64 5.07 4.95
N TYR A 1020 33.52 4.30 3.88
CA TYR A 1020 32.42 3.34 3.77
C TYR A 1020 32.60 2.24 4.82
N VAL A 1021 31.55 1.95 5.57
CA VAL A 1021 31.52 0.85 6.54
C VAL A 1021 30.49 -0.15 6.06
N LEU A 1022 30.94 -1.32 5.65
CA LEU A 1022 30.05 -2.36 5.17
C LEU A 1022 29.25 -2.95 6.35
N PRO A 1023 27.95 -3.22 6.20
CA PRO A 1023 27.25 -4.07 7.16
C PRO A 1023 27.81 -5.50 7.06
N ASP A 1024 27.86 -6.20 8.19
CA ASP A 1024 28.39 -7.57 8.23
C ASP A 1024 27.57 -8.57 7.38
N VAL A 1025 26.30 -8.26 7.10
CA VAL A 1025 25.39 -9.02 6.24
C VAL A 1025 24.53 -8.05 5.42
N GLY A 1026 24.29 -8.37 4.15
CA GLY A 1026 23.34 -7.63 3.31
C GLY A 1026 23.83 -6.26 2.81
N ALA A 1027 25.13 -6.13 2.53
CA ALA A 1027 25.70 -4.91 1.97
C ALA A 1027 25.14 -4.58 0.58
N ALA A 1028 24.85 -3.30 0.34
CA ALA A 1028 24.35 -2.84 -0.95
C ALA A 1028 25.39 -3.00 -2.08
N LEU A 1029 24.91 -3.04 -3.32
CA LEU A 1029 25.75 -3.30 -4.50
C LEU A 1029 26.84 -2.23 -4.72
N PHE A 1030 26.52 -0.94 -4.53
CA PHE A 1030 27.52 0.12 -4.77
C PHE A 1030 28.77 0.01 -3.88
N PRO A 1031 28.66 -0.02 -2.54
CA PRO A 1031 29.84 -0.11 -1.69
C PRO A 1031 30.59 -1.45 -1.82
N THR A 1032 29.93 -2.53 -2.25
CA THR A 1032 30.60 -3.80 -2.56
C THR A 1032 31.37 -3.76 -3.89
N LEU A 1033 30.89 -3.01 -4.89
CA LEU A 1033 31.67 -2.74 -6.11
C LEU A 1033 32.86 -1.80 -5.83
N LEU A 1034 32.72 -0.91 -4.85
CA LEU A 1034 33.83 -0.08 -4.38
C LEU A 1034 34.93 -0.93 -3.71
N ASP A 1035 34.58 -1.95 -2.94
CA ASP A 1035 35.54 -2.93 -2.41
C ASP A 1035 36.36 -3.60 -3.53
N ILE A 1036 35.68 -4.05 -4.60
CA ILE A 1036 36.34 -4.61 -5.79
C ILE A 1036 37.24 -3.58 -6.47
N THR A 1037 36.89 -2.29 -6.42
CA THR A 1037 37.73 -1.20 -6.94
C THR A 1037 39.03 -1.07 -6.13
N MET A 1038 38.95 -1.17 -4.80
CA MET A 1038 40.12 -1.16 -3.92
C MET A 1038 41.04 -2.36 -4.19
N LEU A 1039 40.45 -3.54 -4.39
CA LEU A 1039 41.17 -4.73 -4.83
C LEU A 1039 41.84 -4.52 -6.20
N ALA A 1040 41.13 -3.90 -7.15
CA ALA A 1040 41.59 -3.74 -8.51
C ALA A 1040 42.83 -2.84 -8.63
N LEU A 1041 42.86 -1.73 -7.87
CA LEU A 1041 43.85 -0.66 -8.01
C LEU A 1041 44.90 -0.62 -6.90
N LEU A 1042 44.55 -0.97 -5.66
CA LEU A 1042 45.28 -0.51 -4.47
C LEU A 1042 45.69 -1.62 -3.50
N ASN A 1043 45.25 -2.87 -3.71
CA ASN A 1043 45.33 -3.95 -2.72
C ASN A 1043 44.67 -3.59 -1.38
N GLY A 1044 43.74 -2.64 -1.43
CA GLY A 1044 42.92 -2.20 -0.32
C GLY A 1044 41.62 -2.99 -0.23
N MET A 1045 40.75 -2.58 0.68
CA MET A 1045 39.42 -3.14 0.84
C MET A 1045 38.50 -2.19 1.60
N GLU A 1046 37.20 -2.26 1.31
CA GLU A 1046 36.16 -1.74 2.18
C GLU A 1046 35.92 -2.75 3.32
N ARG A 1047 35.77 -2.24 4.55
CA ARG A 1047 35.71 -3.09 5.75
C ARG A 1047 34.34 -3.10 6.40
N THR A 1048 33.97 -4.24 6.94
CA THR A 1048 32.75 -4.36 7.76
C THR A 1048 32.94 -3.76 9.16
N GLU A 1049 31.84 -3.55 9.89
CA GLU A 1049 31.92 -3.15 11.30
C GLU A 1049 32.79 -4.09 12.14
N MET A 1050 32.67 -5.41 11.95
CA MET A 1050 33.52 -6.39 12.66
C MET A 1050 34.99 -6.25 12.27
N GLN A 1051 35.30 -6.15 10.98
CA GLN A 1051 36.67 -5.98 10.50
C GLN A 1051 37.31 -4.67 11.01
N TRP A 1052 36.54 -3.58 11.09
CA TRP A 1052 37.00 -2.34 11.69
C TRP A 1052 37.33 -2.50 13.17
N LYS A 1053 36.46 -3.17 13.94
CA LYS A 1053 36.71 -3.44 15.36
C LYS A 1053 37.98 -4.28 15.54
N GLU A 1054 38.13 -5.35 14.79
CA GLU A 1054 39.32 -6.23 14.83
C GLU A 1054 40.61 -5.46 14.47
N LEU A 1055 40.57 -4.64 13.42
CA LEU A 1055 41.71 -3.83 13.00
C LEU A 1055 42.12 -2.83 14.10
N LEU A 1056 41.15 -2.11 14.67
CA LEU A 1056 41.40 -1.14 15.74
C LEU A 1056 41.91 -1.81 17.02
N GLU A 1057 41.28 -2.92 17.44
CA GLU A 1057 41.70 -3.69 18.61
C GLU A 1057 43.14 -4.20 18.46
N SER A 1058 43.53 -4.58 17.25
CA SER A 1058 44.88 -5.10 16.97
C SER A 1058 46.02 -4.09 17.20
N VAL A 1059 45.71 -2.81 17.30
CA VAL A 1059 46.66 -1.72 17.58
C VAL A 1059 46.39 -1.03 18.93
N GLY A 1060 45.52 -1.61 19.77
CA GLY A 1060 45.19 -1.08 21.10
C GLY A 1060 44.20 0.09 21.09
N LEU A 1061 43.37 0.18 20.05
CA LEU A 1061 42.22 1.09 19.98
C LEU A 1061 40.92 0.32 20.22
N GLU A 1062 39.93 1.00 20.80
CA GLU A 1062 38.55 0.52 20.87
C GLU A 1062 37.64 1.43 20.03
N ALA A 1063 36.75 0.81 19.25
CA ALA A 1063 35.70 1.52 18.55
C ALA A 1063 34.60 1.92 19.55
N VAL A 1064 34.45 3.23 19.79
CA VAL A 1064 33.44 3.78 20.70
C VAL A 1064 32.07 3.77 20.03
N LYS A 1065 32.00 4.24 18.78
CA LYS A 1065 30.75 4.40 18.06
C LYS A 1065 30.95 4.53 16.56
N PHE A 1066 30.00 3.98 15.80
CA PHE A 1066 29.82 4.21 14.37
C PHE A 1066 28.68 5.21 14.18
N TRP A 1067 28.95 6.34 13.55
CA TRP A 1067 27.98 7.39 13.28
C TRP A 1067 27.57 7.34 11.81
N TYR A 1068 26.29 7.05 11.57
CA TYR A 1068 25.71 6.92 10.23
C TYR A 1068 24.81 8.12 9.91
N ASN A 1069 24.86 8.60 8.67
CA ASN A 1069 23.94 9.62 8.19
C ASN A 1069 22.52 9.05 8.06
N GLY A 1070 21.55 9.63 8.78
CA GLY A 1070 20.14 9.16 8.75
C GLY A 1070 19.92 7.73 9.24
N GLY A 1071 20.93 7.08 9.85
CA GLY A 1071 20.89 5.67 10.25
C GLY A 1071 21.13 4.66 9.11
N ASP A 1072 21.45 5.12 7.89
CA ASP A 1072 21.74 4.25 6.76
C ASP A 1072 23.11 3.57 6.91
N ARG A 1073 23.11 2.24 7.04
CA ARG A 1073 24.32 1.42 7.19
C ARG A 1073 24.98 1.03 5.86
N ASN A 1074 24.41 1.42 4.72
CA ASN A 1074 24.99 1.20 3.39
C ASN A 1074 25.72 2.43 2.84
N HIS A 1075 26.10 3.37 3.71
CA HIS A 1075 26.74 4.63 3.35
C HIS A 1075 28.04 4.88 4.14
N GLU A 1076 28.77 5.94 3.76
CA GLU A 1076 29.86 6.53 4.56
C GLU A 1076 29.44 6.70 6.04
N ALA A 1077 30.35 6.36 6.95
CA ALA A 1077 30.16 6.52 8.38
C ALA A 1077 31.41 7.11 9.04
N LEU A 1078 31.20 7.81 10.17
CA LEU A 1078 32.31 8.23 11.03
C LEU A 1078 32.50 7.18 12.13
N ILE A 1079 33.66 6.53 12.14
CA ILE A 1079 34.10 5.65 13.22
C ILE A 1079 34.81 6.49 14.27
N GLU A 1080 34.24 6.56 15.46
CA GLU A 1080 34.87 7.16 16.63
C GLU A 1080 35.63 6.07 17.40
N ALA A 1081 36.94 6.23 17.54
CA ALA A 1081 37.80 5.34 18.29
C ALA A 1081 38.62 6.07 19.36
N ARG A 1082 39.00 5.34 20.41
CA ARG A 1082 39.91 5.82 21.47
C ARG A 1082 40.91 4.74 21.86
N LEU A 1083 41.93 5.08 22.65
CA LEU A 1083 42.82 4.09 23.25
C LEU A 1083 42.01 3.16 24.16
N SER A 1084 42.22 1.85 24.01
CA SER A 1084 41.58 0.83 24.84
C SER A 1084 42.03 0.95 26.31
N GLU A 1085 41.09 0.74 27.24
CA GLU A 1085 41.37 0.75 28.69
C GLU A 1085 42.02 -0.57 29.18
N THR A 1086 42.04 -1.63 28.34
CA THR A 1086 42.48 -2.99 28.70
C THR A 1086 43.90 -3.37 28.27
N GLN A 1087 44.68 -2.45 27.66
CA GLN A 1087 46.07 -2.70 27.23
C GLN A 1087 47.09 -1.74 27.84
#